data_AF-A0A939YA04-F1
#
_entry.id   AF-A0A939YA04-F1
#
_cell.length_a   1.000
_cell.length_b   1.000
_cell.length_c   1.000
_cell.angle_alpha   90.00
_cell.angle_beta   90.00
_cell.angle_gamma   90.00
#
_symmetry.space_group_name_H-M   'P 1'
#
loop_
_entity.id
_entity.type
_entity.pdbx_description
1 polymer ?
#
loop_
_entity_poly.entity_id
_entity_poly.type
_entity_poly.pdbx_seq_one_letter_code
_entity_poly.pdbx_strand_id
1 'polypeptide(L)'
;MLSCKDLCKTYKPKKGVPVKALDNVSLTFPDTGMIFLLGKSGSGKSTLLNVLGGLDRCDSGDIIVKGTSTRDFDQSHFDSYRNTYIGFIFQEYNILEEFSVGANVALAIELQSRKATDEEINRILKEVDLEGYGQRRPNELSGGQKQRVAIARALVKNPEIIFADEPTGALDSATGKQVFDTLKKLSHEHLVIVVSHDREFAEGYADRIIELADGRVIDDVSLVARDTAAAEEETPAGPVYDGDSIIIPANYHLTEEDRLQINEYLAGHEKRITAAKPVSKSGAVFEPTEPGNIVSQKNSGFSLIRSKLPLKSASRIGASALRHKKVRLVFTVLLSLVAFTLFALSSTFASYDHIRACTDSIIDSNITYASVIKRADRYGVGKDYRHWRFEDVTDSVVAQLTEETGLTFTGFYKPDGYRGAMEFSSNLGDLASAVTELMRSTDKYATYAAGFVEADAELLKKTGYTLLAGSLPAENDAASIAVSKYIYDTFAACGYRAAGEEKSVKISSPQDLVGKTLLLRGTEYTVTGVIDTGFDISRYDFIWRLPIDETDTKDMLLRAAGSMELANELNYSLCSALFTGKGFIKKYIALNAGDAVTSPRMGKYENEYTVSVSGERVVRLDEVRDSVIWFDGERTALGDREIVVCAEGMYLTDIYSGTETVEDVEKVAELFAKAGQMDLYYNYNYRETCLEGFTVVGVIPGPDPDDPGYNKKNIYAFAVSDAVFDEMTFPGETVYSCAVAAMPSTASGIKDLVSYCYSTDDGVVYPLQSGATFELDSLNEVFYEISRVFVWVGLFFAVFAAVLFSAFIASSVAYKKQEIGILRAIGSRSADVFRIFFSESFIIAMANFLLSSIASAIIVAVINARIRREGLLVTVLHFGLRQLALLLLISVGVAAIASFLPVKHIASKKPIDAIRNR
;
A
#
# COMPACT_ATOMS: atom_id res chain seq x y z
N MET A 1 -50.19 -27.15 -14.40
CA MET A 1 -49.08 -26.28 -13.91
C MET A 1 -47.70 -26.65 -14.51
N LEU A 2 -47.31 -27.93 -14.50
CA LEU A 2 -46.00 -28.42 -14.98
C LEU A 2 -46.20 -29.43 -16.12
N SER A 3 -45.38 -29.37 -17.17
CA SER A 3 -45.33 -30.42 -18.20
C SER A 3 -43.93 -30.57 -18.80
N CYS A 4 -43.62 -31.73 -19.34
CA CYS A 4 -42.44 -31.96 -20.17
C CYS A 4 -42.82 -32.54 -21.53
N LYS A 5 -42.03 -32.20 -22.54
CA LYS A 5 -42.20 -32.67 -23.92
C LYS A 5 -40.89 -33.24 -24.44
N ASP A 6 -40.95 -34.49 -24.89
CA ASP A 6 -39.88 -35.25 -25.55
C ASP A 6 -38.54 -35.17 -24.81
N LEU A 7 -38.61 -35.26 -23.47
CA LEU A 7 -37.47 -35.05 -22.60
C LEU A 7 -36.47 -36.20 -22.75
N CYS A 8 -35.24 -35.87 -23.13
CA CYS A 8 -34.15 -36.84 -23.24
C CYS A 8 -32.99 -36.49 -22.33
N LYS A 9 -32.38 -37.53 -21.73
CA LYS A 9 -31.17 -37.40 -20.93
C LYS A 9 -30.25 -38.60 -21.11
N THR A 10 -28.99 -38.33 -21.43
CA THR A 10 -27.91 -39.31 -21.58
C THR A 10 -26.74 -38.94 -20.69
N TYR A 11 -26.36 -39.85 -19.79
CA TYR A 11 -25.14 -39.71 -19.00
C TYR A 11 -23.96 -40.32 -19.75
N LYS A 12 -22.89 -39.53 -19.91
CA LYS A 12 -21.65 -39.94 -20.57
C LYS A 12 -20.55 -40.10 -19.52
N PRO A 13 -20.35 -41.30 -18.94
CA PRO A 13 -19.27 -41.51 -17.98
C PRO A 13 -17.89 -41.35 -18.65
N LYS A 14 -16.88 -40.89 -17.90
CA LYS A 14 -15.50 -40.71 -18.43
C LYS A 14 -14.88 -42.02 -18.93
N LYS A 15 -15.26 -43.15 -18.33
CA LYS A 15 -14.92 -44.51 -18.74
C LYS A 15 -16.23 -45.30 -18.75
N GLY A 16 -16.67 -45.79 -19.91
CA GLY A 16 -17.89 -46.57 -20.05
C GLY A 16 -18.77 -46.15 -21.24
N VAL A 17 -19.84 -46.90 -21.46
CA VAL A 17 -20.81 -46.65 -22.53
C VAL A 17 -21.78 -45.54 -22.09
N PRO A 18 -22.17 -44.60 -22.98
CA PRO A 18 -23.24 -43.65 -22.69
C PRO A 18 -24.53 -44.36 -22.28
N VAL A 19 -25.14 -43.93 -21.17
CA VAL A 19 -26.40 -44.50 -20.67
C VAL A 19 -27.52 -43.50 -20.90
N LYS A 20 -28.50 -43.88 -21.73
CA LYS A 20 -29.71 -43.09 -21.94
C LYS A 20 -30.65 -43.29 -20.74
N ALA A 21 -30.74 -42.28 -19.89
CA ALA A 21 -31.53 -42.32 -18.67
C ALA A 21 -32.97 -41.84 -18.86
N LEU A 22 -33.23 -40.99 -19.86
CA LEU A 22 -34.57 -40.58 -20.30
C LEU A 22 -34.63 -40.59 -21.82
N ASP A 23 -35.70 -41.14 -22.37
CA ASP A 23 -35.92 -41.35 -23.80
C ASP A 23 -37.31 -40.88 -24.21
N ASN A 24 -37.37 -39.63 -24.71
CA ASN A 24 -38.58 -38.98 -25.23
C ASN A 24 -39.77 -39.01 -24.25
N VAL A 25 -39.52 -38.69 -22.98
CA VAL A 25 -40.57 -38.67 -21.95
C VAL A 25 -41.42 -37.40 -22.10
N SER A 26 -42.72 -37.58 -22.28
CA SER A 26 -43.72 -36.51 -22.36
C SER A 26 -44.80 -36.73 -21.31
N LEU A 27 -44.92 -35.80 -20.36
CA LEU A 27 -45.87 -35.89 -19.24
C LEU A 27 -46.48 -34.51 -18.95
N THR A 28 -47.74 -34.50 -18.52
CA THR A 28 -48.42 -33.30 -18.02
C THR A 28 -48.95 -33.59 -16.62
N PHE A 29 -48.70 -32.66 -15.70
CA PHE A 29 -49.07 -32.79 -14.30
C PHE A 29 -50.19 -31.80 -13.92
N PRO A 30 -51.14 -32.23 -13.07
CA PRO A 30 -52.17 -31.36 -12.49
C PRO A 30 -51.54 -30.28 -11.60
N ASP A 31 -52.35 -29.32 -11.15
CA ASP A 31 -51.91 -28.25 -10.27
C ASP A 31 -51.71 -28.70 -8.81
N THR A 32 -52.49 -29.69 -8.38
CA THR A 32 -52.41 -30.31 -7.05
C THR A 32 -52.58 -31.84 -7.17
N GLY A 33 -52.37 -32.56 -6.06
CA GLY A 33 -52.47 -34.01 -6.00
C GLY A 33 -51.13 -34.72 -5.82
N MET A 34 -51.19 -35.96 -5.38
CA MET A 34 -50.03 -36.79 -5.05
C MET A 34 -49.75 -37.82 -6.15
N ILE A 35 -48.60 -37.69 -6.81
CA ILE A 35 -48.24 -38.48 -7.99
C ILE A 35 -47.03 -39.32 -7.67
N PHE A 36 -47.12 -40.62 -7.91
CA PHE A 36 -46.00 -41.54 -7.72
C PHE A 36 -45.33 -41.87 -9.04
N LEU A 37 -44.00 -41.75 -9.07
CA LEU A 37 -43.14 -42.27 -10.12
C LEU A 37 -42.57 -43.61 -9.65
N LEU A 38 -43.05 -44.70 -10.23
CA LEU A 38 -42.65 -46.09 -9.93
C LEU A 38 -41.73 -46.67 -10.99
N GLY A 39 -41.07 -47.79 -10.65
CA GLY A 39 -40.21 -48.56 -11.56
C GLY A 39 -38.95 -49.09 -10.89
N LYS A 40 -38.23 -49.99 -11.56
CA LYS A 40 -37.00 -50.63 -11.03
C LYS A 40 -35.86 -49.62 -10.83
N SER A 41 -34.87 -49.97 -10.00
CA SER A 41 -33.66 -49.15 -9.85
C SER A 41 -32.98 -48.96 -11.21
N GLY A 42 -32.53 -47.73 -11.50
CA GLY A 42 -31.94 -47.37 -12.80
C GLY A 42 -32.93 -47.05 -13.93
N SER A 43 -34.25 -47.14 -13.73
CA SER A 43 -35.23 -46.89 -14.80
C SER A 43 -35.40 -45.44 -15.26
N GLY A 44 -34.73 -44.48 -14.61
CA GLY A 44 -34.77 -43.05 -14.96
C GLY A 44 -35.59 -42.16 -14.03
N LYS A 45 -36.30 -42.69 -13.03
CA LYS A 45 -37.20 -41.94 -12.12
C LYS A 45 -36.54 -40.71 -11.46
N SER A 46 -35.46 -40.92 -10.71
CA SER A 46 -34.76 -39.79 -10.05
C SER A 46 -34.12 -38.86 -11.08
N THR A 47 -33.76 -39.35 -12.28
CA THR A 47 -33.28 -38.48 -13.37
C THR A 47 -34.40 -37.55 -13.85
N LEU A 48 -35.61 -38.08 -14.08
CA LEU A 48 -36.78 -37.30 -14.46
C LEU A 48 -37.09 -36.24 -13.40
N LEU A 49 -37.15 -36.64 -12.14
CA LEU A 49 -37.41 -35.74 -11.01
C LEU A 49 -36.33 -34.64 -10.89
N ASN A 50 -35.05 -34.98 -11.01
CA ASN A 50 -33.95 -34.02 -10.97
C ASN A 50 -33.97 -33.03 -12.14
N VAL A 51 -34.34 -33.48 -13.34
CA VAL A 51 -34.46 -32.60 -14.51
C VAL A 51 -35.68 -31.69 -14.38
N LEU A 52 -36.85 -32.22 -14.01
CA LEU A 52 -38.08 -31.43 -13.83
C LEU A 52 -37.94 -30.34 -12.74
N GLY A 53 -37.23 -30.64 -11.65
CA GLY A 53 -36.94 -29.64 -10.62
C GLY A 53 -35.68 -28.80 -10.88
N GLY A 54 -35.05 -28.92 -12.06
CA GLY A 54 -33.92 -28.09 -12.46
C GLY A 54 -32.64 -28.30 -11.65
N LEU A 55 -32.45 -29.48 -11.04
CA LEU A 55 -31.19 -29.90 -10.40
C LEU A 55 -30.20 -30.51 -11.40
N ASP A 56 -30.71 -31.05 -12.51
CA ASP A 56 -29.97 -31.47 -13.70
C ASP A 56 -30.55 -30.79 -14.95
N ARG A 57 -29.82 -30.81 -16.06
CA ARG A 57 -30.27 -30.31 -17.36
C ARG A 57 -30.62 -31.47 -18.28
N CYS A 58 -31.69 -31.36 -19.05
CA CYS A 58 -31.95 -32.26 -20.17
C CYS A 58 -30.94 -32.02 -21.31
N ASP A 59 -30.81 -33.01 -22.20
CA ASP A 59 -30.00 -32.86 -23.42
C ASP A 59 -30.85 -32.40 -24.61
N SER A 60 -32.14 -32.78 -24.63
CA SER A 60 -33.15 -32.29 -25.57
C SER A 60 -34.56 -32.40 -24.95
N GLY A 61 -35.53 -31.79 -25.62
CA GLY A 61 -36.91 -31.67 -25.14
C GLY A 61 -37.21 -30.29 -24.56
N ASP A 62 -38.28 -30.17 -23.79
CA ASP A 62 -38.65 -28.94 -23.09
C ASP A 62 -39.38 -29.24 -21.78
N ILE A 63 -39.19 -28.36 -20.79
CA ILE A 63 -39.98 -28.30 -19.57
C ILE A 63 -40.79 -27.02 -19.64
N ILE A 64 -42.09 -27.11 -19.39
CA ILE A 64 -43.01 -25.98 -19.45
C ILE A 64 -43.59 -25.80 -18.05
N VAL A 65 -43.35 -24.63 -17.46
CA VAL A 65 -43.80 -24.26 -16.10
C VAL A 65 -44.74 -23.06 -16.24
N LYS A 66 -46.00 -23.22 -15.81
CA LYS A 66 -47.06 -22.19 -15.94
C LYS A 66 -47.12 -21.58 -17.35
N GLY A 67 -47.07 -22.47 -18.36
CA GLY A 67 -47.10 -22.08 -19.79
C GLY A 67 -45.79 -21.51 -20.34
N THR A 68 -44.76 -21.31 -19.52
CA THR A 68 -43.46 -20.76 -19.96
C THR A 68 -42.45 -21.88 -20.22
N SER A 69 -41.86 -21.88 -21.43
CA SER A 69 -40.77 -22.80 -21.80
C SER A 69 -39.49 -22.48 -21.03
N THR A 70 -38.77 -23.52 -20.62
CA THR A 70 -37.47 -23.40 -19.92
C THR A 70 -36.26 -23.51 -20.83
N ARG A 71 -36.44 -23.61 -22.17
CA ARG A 71 -35.33 -23.77 -23.13
C ARG A 71 -34.26 -22.68 -23.02
N ASP A 72 -34.69 -21.44 -22.80
CA ASP A 72 -33.80 -20.28 -22.70
C ASP A 72 -33.35 -19.99 -21.25
N PHE A 73 -33.64 -20.89 -20.30
CA PHE A 73 -33.23 -20.70 -18.91
C PHE A 73 -31.72 -20.90 -18.76
N ASP A 74 -31.04 -19.84 -18.34
CA ASP A 74 -29.69 -19.96 -17.80
C ASP A 74 -29.70 -20.56 -16.37
N GLN A 75 -28.52 -20.72 -15.79
CA GLN A 75 -28.40 -21.26 -14.44
C GLN A 75 -29.13 -20.40 -13.38
N SER A 76 -29.11 -19.07 -13.52
CA SER A 76 -29.76 -18.15 -12.59
C SER A 76 -31.28 -18.23 -12.67
N HIS A 77 -31.84 -18.48 -13.86
CA HIS A 77 -33.27 -18.76 -14.03
C HIS A 77 -33.66 -20.05 -13.32
N PHE A 78 -32.90 -21.14 -13.48
CA PHE A 78 -33.14 -22.38 -12.75
C PHE A 78 -32.97 -22.23 -11.23
N ASP A 79 -31.98 -21.46 -10.77
CA ASP A 79 -31.81 -21.14 -9.34
C ASP A 79 -33.06 -20.41 -8.80
N SER A 80 -33.60 -19.47 -9.57
CA SER A 80 -34.81 -18.71 -9.20
C SER A 80 -36.08 -19.56 -9.29
N TYR A 81 -36.16 -20.50 -10.25
CA TYR A 81 -37.24 -21.47 -10.38
C TYR A 81 -37.32 -22.35 -9.13
N ARG A 82 -36.17 -22.88 -8.67
CA ARG A 82 -36.09 -23.66 -7.42
C ARG A 82 -36.45 -22.83 -6.18
N ASN A 83 -36.02 -21.58 -6.15
CA ASN A 83 -36.33 -20.66 -5.05
C ASN A 83 -37.82 -20.29 -4.96
N THR A 84 -38.51 -20.24 -6.10
CA THR A 84 -39.89 -19.75 -6.19
C THR A 84 -40.92 -20.86 -6.12
N TYR A 85 -40.76 -21.91 -6.94
CA TYR A 85 -41.83 -22.86 -7.21
C TYR A 85 -41.63 -24.23 -6.58
N ILE A 86 -40.39 -24.62 -6.25
CA ILE A 86 -40.05 -26.04 -6.05
C ILE A 86 -39.58 -26.36 -4.64
N GLY A 87 -40.36 -27.05 -3.82
CA GLY A 87 -39.89 -27.73 -2.61
C GLY A 87 -39.19 -29.04 -2.96
N PHE A 88 -37.99 -29.28 -2.42
CA PHE A 88 -37.25 -30.53 -2.65
C PHE A 88 -37.01 -31.27 -1.35
N ILE A 89 -37.40 -32.54 -1.33
CA ILE A 89 -37.16 -33.50 -0.23
C ILE A 89 -36.24 -34.59 -0.78
N PHE A 90 -35.06 -34.72 -0.17
CA PHE A 90 -34.02 -35.65 -0.60
C PHE A 90 -34.03 -36.93 0.25
N GLN A 91 -33.56 -38.03 -0.33
CA GLN A 91 -33.38 -39.31 0.35
C GLN A 91 -32.49 -39.21 1.61
N GLU A 92 -31.35 -38.52 1.56
CA GLU A 92 -30.41 -38.37 2.68
C GLU A 92 -30.72 -37.15 3.60
N TYR A 93 -31.94 -36.62 3.59
CA TYR A 93 -32.41 -35.41 4.33
C TYR A 93 -31.72 -34.09 3.90
N ASN A 94 -30.40 -34.11 3.66
CA ASN A 94 -29.57 -32.98 3.19
C ASN A 94 -29.75 -31.72 4.05
N ILE A 95 -29.66 -31.85 5.38
CA ILE A 95 -29.76 -30.73 6.34
C ILE A 95 -28.37 -30.16 6.61
N LEU A 96 -28.27 -28.85 6.79
CA LEU A 96 -26.99 -28.20 7.13
C LEU A 96 -26.73 -28.34 8.64
N GLU A 97 -25.72 -29.14 8.99
CA GLU A 97 -25.37 -29.52 10.37
C GLU A 97 -24.86 -28.32 11.21
N GLU A 98 -24.33 -27.28 10.57
CA GLU A 98 -23.82 -26.07 11.22
C GLU A 98 -24.91 -25.08 11.67
N PHE A 99 -26.17 -25.35 11.34
CA PHE A 99 -27.33 -24.55 11.72
C PHE A 99 -28.21 -25.28 12.76
N SER A 100 -29.06 -24.55 13.48
CA SER A 100 -30.17 -25.17 14.22
C SER A 100 -31.28 -25.58 13.26
N VAL A 101 -32.27 -26.33 13.76
CA VAL A 101 -33.49 -26.68 13.00
C VAL A 101 -34.17 -25.42 12.47
N GLY A 102 -34.42 -24.44 13.34
CA GLY A 102 -35.06 -23.18 12.97
C GLY A 102 -34.24 -22.40 11.95
N ALA A 103 -32.91 -22.41 12.06
CA ALA A 103 -32.06 -21.71 11.10
C ALA A 103 -31.99 -22.41 9.73
N ASN A 104 -32.11 -23.75 9.67
CA ASN A 104 -32.24 -24.48 8.40
C ASN A 104 -33.54 -24.09 7.66
N VAL A 105 -34.64 -23.91 8.39
CA VAL A 105 -35.93 -23.47 7.86
C VAL A 105 -35.88 -21.98 7.47
N ALA A 106 -35.35 -21.13 8.36
CA ALA A 106 -35.20 -19.69 8.13
C ALA A 106 -34.41 -19.37 6.85
N LEU A 107 -33.37 -20.17 6.55
CA LEU A 107 -32.52 -19.98 5.38
C LEU A 107 -33.32 -20.02 4.07
N ALA A 108 -34.33 -20.89 3.96
CA ALA A 108 -35.17 -20.95 2.77
C ALA A 108 -36.04 -19.69 2.60
N ILE A 109 -36.52 -19.09 3.69
CA ILE A 109 -37.22 -17.78 3.67
C ILE A 109 -36.27 -16.66 3.28
N GLU A 110 -35.06 -16.64 3.88
CA GLU A 110 -34.05 -15.62 3.63
C GLU A 110 -33.60 -15.59 2.16
N LEU A 111 -33.52 -16.76 1.52
CA LEU A 111 -33.24 -16.86 0.08
C LEU A 111 -34.35 -16.26 -0.79
N GLN A 112 -35.59 -16.12 -0.31
CA GLN A 112 -36.65 -15.35 -0.98
C GLN A 112 -36.58 -13.84 -0.70
N SER A 113 -35.49 -13.34 -0.11
CA SER A 113 -35.33 -11.94 0.33
C SER A 113 -36.36 -11.50 1.39
N ARG A 114 -36.95 -12.45 2.12
CA ARG A 114 -37.87 -12.21 3.23
C ARG A 114 -37.15 -12.39 4.55
N LYS A 115 -37.59 -11.67 5.59
CA LYS A 115 -37.07 -11.86 6.94
C LYS A 115 -37.82 -13.02 7.60
N ALA A 116 -37.11 -14.05 8.02
CA ALA A 116 -37.71 -15.14 8.78
C ALA A 116 -38.13 -14.64 10.17
N THR A 117 -39.40 -14.84 10.53
CA THR A 117 -39.92 -14.57 11.88
C THR A 117 -40.01 -15.89 12.66
N ASP A 118 -39.82 -15.83 13.97
CA ASP A 118 -39.94 -17.02 14.82
C ASP A 118 -41.37 -17.59 14.77
N GLU A 119 -42.38 -16.74 14.60
CA GLU A 119 -43.78 -17.14 14.40
C GLU A 119 -43.97 -18.00 13.15
N GLU A 120 -43.42 -17.59 12.00
CA GLU A 120 -43.53 -18.34 10.74
C GLU A 120 -42.77 -19.66 10.82
N ILE A 121 -41.57 -19.65 11.41
CA ILE A 121 -40.77 -20.86 11.62
C ILE A 121 -41.52 -21.83 12.54
N ASN A 122 -42.05 -21.36 13.66
CA ASN A 122 -42.77 -22.20 14.63
C ASN A 122 -44.06 -22.76 14.04
N ARG A 123 -44.79 -21.98 13.22
CA ARG A 123 -45.98 -22.44 12.50
C ARG A 123 -45.63 -23.61 11.57
N ILE A 124 -44.60 -23.47 10.73
CA ILE A 124 -44.19 -24.53 9.80
C ILE A 124 -43.64 -25.75 10.55
N LEU A 125 -42.89 -25.54 11.64
CA LEU A 125 -42.43 -26.66 12.48
C LEU A 125 -43.59 -27.40 13.14
N LYS A 126 -44.67 -26.71 13.50
CA LYS A 126 -45.89 -27.32 14.03
C LYS A 126 -46.63 -28.14 12.97
N GLU A 127 -46.72 -27.67 11.72
CA GLU A 127 -47.33 -28.40 10.60
C GLU A 127 -46.63 -29.75 10.31
N VAL A 128 -45.35 -29.88 10.67
CA VAL A 128 -44.58 -31.12 10.54
C VAL A 128 -44.31 -31.82 11.88
N ASP A 129 -45.11 -31.56 12.92
CA ASP A 129 -45.01 -32.22 14.23
C ASP A 129 -43.62 -32.08 14.92
N LEU A 130 -42.98 -30.91 14.78
CA LEU A 130 -41.69 -30.53 15.36
C LEU A 130 -41.77 -29.25 16.23
N GLU A 131 -42.93 -28.98 16.83
CA GLU A 131 -43.13 -27.82 17.71
C GLU A 131 -42.10 -27.80 18.86
N GLY A 132 -41.45 -26.67 19.08
CA GLY A 132 -40.39 -26.49 20.09
C GLY A 132 -38.98 -26.96 19.70
N TYR A 133 -38.78 -27.52 18.51
CA TYR A 133 -37.47 -28.05 18.09
C TYR A 133 -36.54 -26.99 17.47
N GLY A 134 -36.98 -25.74 17.29
CA GLY A 134 -36.26 -24.72 16.52
C GLY A 134 -34.82 -24.43 16.96
N GLN A 135 -34.50 -24.56 18.26
CA GLN A 135 -33.15 -24.33 18.79
C GLN A 135 -32.25 -25.58 18.77
N ARG A 136 -32.81 -26.77 18.54
CA ARG A 136 -32.05 -28.02 18.48
C ARG A 136 -31.13 -28.06 17.28
N ARG A 137 -30.08 -28.87 17.37
CA ARG A 137 -29.14 -29.15 16.28
C ARG A 137 -29.55 -30.42 15.52
N PRO A 138 -29.25 -30.55 14.21
CA PRO A 138 -29.65 -31.73 13.46
C PRO A 138 -29.05 -33.04 14.01
N ASN A 139 -27.84 -33.00 14.57
CA ASN A 139 -27.23 -34.15 15.26
C ASN A 139 -27.98 -34.63 16.53
N GLU A 140 -28.96 -33.88 17.04
CA GLU A 140 -29.81 -34.25 18.18
C GLU A 140 -31.14 -34.91 17.75
N LEU A 141 -31.35 -35.12 16.44
CA LEU A 141 -32.62 -35.58 15.87
C LEU A 141 -32.55 -37.02 15.33
N SER A 142 -33.67 -37.75 15.43
CA SER A 142 -33.85 -39.04 14.74
C SER A 142 -33.96 -38.86 13.22
N GLY A 143 -33.79 -39.94 12.44
CA GLY A 143 -33.93 -39.89 10.98
C GLY A 143 -35.29 -39.34 10.51
N GLY A 144 -36.38 -39.81 11.12
CA GLY A 144 -37.72 -39.30 10.83
C GLY A 144 -37.89 -37.81 11.14
N GLN A 145 -37.34 -37.36 12.27
CA GLN A 145 -37.33 -35.94 12.63
C GLN A 145 -36.51 -35.11 11.64
N LYS A 146 -35.33 -35.60 11.21
CA LYS A 146 -34.54 -34.96 10.14
C LYS A 146 -35.36 -34.83 8.86
N GLN A 147 -36.08 -35.88 8.46
CA GLN A 147 -36.93 -35.80 7.26
C GLN A 147 -38.02 -34.74 7.40
N ARG A 148 -38.66 -34.63 8.57
CA ARG A 148 -39.65 -33.59 8.83
C ARG A 148 -39.05 -32.18 8.83
N VAL A 149 -37.79 -32.01 9.27
CA VAL A 149 -37.07 -30.73 9.08
C VAL A 149 -36.82 -30.43 7.59
N ALA A 150 -36.48 -31.44 6.78
CA ALA A 150 -36.32 -31.27 5.34
C ALA A 150 -37.65 -30.88 4.66
N ILE A 151 -38.77 -31.49 5.09
CA ILE A 151 -40.13 -31.14 4.66
C ILE A 151 -40.46 -29.69 5.07
N ALA A 152 -40.26 -29.31 6.34
CA ALA A 152 -40.46 -27.93 6.81
C ALA A 152 -39.67 -26.92 5.98
N ARG A 153 -38.39 -27.21 5.68
CA ARG A 153 -37.56 -26.35 4.83
C ARG A 153 -38.06 -26.27 3.39
N ALA A 154 -38.64 -27.34 2.86
CA ALA A 154 -39.26 -27.34 1.53
C ALA A 154 -40.55 -26.50 1.51
N LEU A 155 -41.35 -26.57 2.57
CA LEU A 155 -42.68 -25.93 2.68
C LEU A 155 -42.64 -24.45 3.02
N VAL A 156 -41.67 -24.01 3.84
CA VAL A 156 -41.63 -22.64 4.37
C VAL A 156 -41.60 -21.56 3.28
N LYS A 157 -41.17 -21.91 2.07
CA LYS A 157 -41.15 -21.02 0.90
C LYS A 157 -42.47 -20.96 0.14
N ASN A 158 -43.49 -21.68 0.62
CA ASN A 158 -44.80 -21.88 0.00
C ASN A 158 -44.68 -22.35 -1.47
N PRO A 159 -44.04 -23.50 -1.73
CA PRO A 159 -43.81 -23.97 -3.10
C PRO A 159 -45.12 -24.40 -3.75
N GLU A 160 -45.26 -24.22 -5.06
CA GLU A 160 -46.39 -24.78 -5.79
C GLU A 160 -46.18 -26.29 -6.11
N ILE A 161 -44.93 -26.75 -6.18
CA ILE A 161 -44.55 -28.14 -6.48
C ILE A 161 -43.60 -28.68 -5.41
N ILE A 162 -43.83 -29.89 -4.94
CA ILE A 162 -42.97 -30.61 -4.00
C ILE A 162 -42.46 -31.88 -4.69
N PHE A 163 -41.15 -31.97 -4.90
CA PHE A 163 -40.48 -33.19 -5.35
C PHE A 163 -39.91 -33.94 -4.16
N ALA A 164 -40.23 -35.23 -4.05
CA ALA A 164 -39.71 -36.11 -3.01
C ALA A 164 -39.01 -37.32 -3.65
N ASP A 165 -37.68 -37.38 -3.55
CA ASP A 165 -36.87 -38.50 -4.06
C ASP A 165 -36.67 -39.52 -2.94
N GLU A 166 -37.42 -40.63 -2.98
CA GLU A 166 -37.42 -41.71 -1.98
C GLU A 166 -37.55 -41.22 -0.53
N PRO A 167 -38.63 -40.49 -0.17
CA PRO A 167 -38.74 -39.80 1.12
C PRO A 167 -38.78 -40.71 2.35
N THR A 168 -39.00 -42.02 2.16
CA THR A 168 -39.06 -43.02 3.23
C THR A 168 -37.91 -44.03 3.19
N GLY A 169 -37.00 -43.96 2.21
CA GLY A 169 -35.98 -44.99 1.99
C GLY A 169 -34.97 -45.15 3.12
N ALA A 170 -34.85 -44.16 4.01
CA ALA A 170 -33.97 -44.18 5.18
C ALA A 170 -34.73 -44.33 6.52
N LEU A 171 -36.01 -44.69 6.49
CA LEU A 171 -36.92 -44.72 7.65
C LEU A 171 -37.52 -46.12 7.85
N ASP A 172 -37.94 -46.43 9.08
CA ASP A 172 -38.77 -47.60 9.38
C ASP A 172 -40.21 -47.41 8.87
N SER A 173 -40.98 -48.50 8.74
CA SER A 173 -42.33 -48.47 8.15
C SER A 173 -43.32 -47.58 8.91
N ALA A 174 -43.25 -47.53 10.24
CA ALA A 174 -44.14 -46.70 11.06
C ALA A 174 -43.84 -45.20 10.86
N THR A 175 -42.55 -44.84 10.87
CA THR A 175 -42.11 -43.46 10.59
C THR A 175 -42.34 -43.08 9.13
N GLY A 176 -42.19 -44.01 8.18
CA GLY A 176 -42.46 -43.81 6.76
C GLY A 176 -43.92 -43.47 6.49
N LYS A 177 -44.86 -44.15 7.17
CA LYS A 177 -46.28 -43.84 7.09
C LYS A 177 -46.60 -42.41 7.53
N GLN A 178 -46.00 -41.95 8.64
CA GLN A 178 -46.17 -40.57 9.12
C GLN A 178 -45.73 -39.54 8.06
N VAL A 179 -44.61 -39.80 7.37
CA VAL A 179 -44.14 -38.91 6.29
C VAL A 179 -45.11 -38.87 5.13
N PHE A 180 -45.65 -40.02 4.71
CA PHE A 180 -46.67 -40.08 3.65
C PHE A 180 -47.99 -39.42 4.05
N ASP A 181 -48.42 -39.55 5.30
CA ASP A 181 -49.60 -38.84 5.82
C ASP A 181 -49.41 -37.31 5.73
N THR A 182 -48.22 -36.81 6.08
CA THR A 182 -47.88 -35.39 5.91
C THR A 182 -47.90 -34.98 4.43
N LEU A 183 -47.25 -35.74 3.55
CA LEU A 183 -47.22 -35.45 2.10
C LEU A 183 -48.61 -35.49 1.46
N LYS A 184 -49.48 -36.42 1.88
CA LYS A 184 -50.85 -36.51 1.39
C LYS A 184 -51.67 -35.30 1.81
N LYS A 185 -51.55 -34.84 3.06
CA LYS A 185 -52.18 -33.60 3.52
C LYS A 185 -51.75 -32.41 2.66
N LEU A 186 -50.46 -32.29 2.36
CA LEU A 186 -49.92 -31.22 1.52
C LEU A 186 -50.38 -31.30 0.07
N SER A 187 -50.65 -32.51 -0.44
CA SER A 187 -51.08 -32.72 -1.82
C SER A 187 -52.45 -32.11 -2.15
N HIS A 188 -53.26 -31.77 -1.14
CA HIS A 188 -54.52 -31.07 -1.36
C HIS A 188 -54.31 -29.64 -1.87
N GLU A 189 -53.21 -28.98 -1.48
CA GLU A 189 -52.90 -27.60 -1.84
C GLU A 189 -51.73 -27.48 -2.82
N HIS A 190 -50.87 -28.50 -2.90
CA HIS A 190 -49.64 -28.51 -3.69
C HIS A 190 -49.58 -29.72 -4.64
N LEU A 191 -48.85 -29.59 -5.75
CA LEU A 191 -48.48 -30.76 -6.55
C LEU A 191 -47.34 -31.52 -5.84
N VAL A 192 -47.57 -32.75 -5.42
CA VAL A 192 -46.57 -33.59 -4.75
C VAL A 192 -46.17 -34.73 -5.68
N ILE A 193 -44.92 -34.75 -6.14
CA ILE A 193 -44.37 -35.82 -6.99
C ILE A 193 -43.37 -36.63 -6.18
N VAL A 194 -43.69 -37.90 -5.94
CA VAL A 194 -42.87 -38.82 -5.16
C VAL A 194 -42.23 -39.86 -6.07
N VAL A 195 -40.91 -40.02 -5.98
CA VAL A 195 -40.22 -41.20 -6.52
C VAL A 195 -40.18 -42.27 -5.44
N SER A 196 -40.69 -43.45 -5.76
CA SER A 196 -40.66 -44.62 -4.88
C SER A 196 -40.44 -45.89 -5.71
N HIS A 197 -39.96 -46.94 -5.05
CA HIS A 197 -40.01 -48.30 -5.57
C HIS A 197 -41.05 -49.17 -4.82
N ASP A 198 -41.66 -48.61 -3.77
CA ASP A 198 -42.69 -49.26 -2.97
C ASP A 198 -44.07 -49.02 -3.59
N ARG A 199 -44.63 -50.09 -4.15
CA ARG A 199 -45.94 -50.09 -4.80
C ARG A 199 -47.09 -50.06 -3.79
N GLU A 200 -46.91 -50.63 -2.60
CA GLU A 200 -47.95 -50.66 -1.56
C GLU A 200 -48.28 -49.24 -1.08
N PHE A 201 -47.26 -48.41 -0.83
CA PHE A 201 -47.47 -47.00 -0.52
C PHE A 201 -48.05 -46.20 -1.70
N ALA A 202 -47.66 -46.51 -2.93
CA ALA A 202 -48.20 -45.83 -4.10
C ALA A 202 -49.70 -46.09 -4.26
N GLU A 203 -50.12 -47.36 -4.17
CA GLU A 203 -51.54 -47.74 -4.27
C GLU A 203 -52.37 -47.20 -3.10
N GLY A 204 -51.77 -47.01 -1.92
CA GLY A 204 -52.45 -46.45 -0.75
C GLY A 204 -52.59 -44.91 -0.73
N TYR A 205 -51.68 -44.16 -1.35
CA TYR A 205 -51.62 -42.69 -1.21
C TYR A 205 -51.73 -41.91 -2.52
N ALA A 206 -51.40 -42.52 -3.66
CA ALA A 206 -51.34 -41.81 -4.94
C ALA A 206 -52.73 -41.44 -5.47
N ASP A 207 -52.84 -40.25 -6.06
CA ASP A 207 -53.94 -39.87 -6.94
C ASP A 207 -53.63 -40.27 -8.40
N ARG A 208 -52.35 -40.46 -8.73
CA ARG A 208 -51.87 -40.94 -10.03
C ARG A 208 -50.55 -41.69 -9.89
N ILE A 209 -50.39 -42.79 -10.60
CA ILE A 209 -49.18 -43.62 -10.61
C ILE A 209 -48.64 -43.66 -12.05
N ILE A 210 -47.37 -43.33 -12.21
CA ILE A 210 -46.65 -43.35 -13.49
C ILE A 210 -45.48 -44.32 -13.35
N GLU A 211 -45.46 -45.38 -14.14
CA GLU A 211 -44.39 -46.39 -14.10
C GLU A 211 -43.38 -46.17 -15.23
N LEU A 212 -42.09 -46.15 -14.86
CA LEU A 212 -40.97 -45.96 -15.77
C LEU A 212 -40.11 -47.23 -15.87
N ALA A 213 -39.77 -47.60 -17.10
CA ALA A 213 -38.78 -48.63 -17.42
C ALA A 213 -37.86 -48.15 -18.56
N ASP A 214 -36.55 -48.40 -18.42
CA ASP A 214 -35.53 -48.08 -19.44
C ASP A 214 -35.61 -46.65 -20.01
N GLY A 215 -35.92 -45.68 -19.16
CA GLY A 215 -36.02 -44.26 -19.53
C GLY A 215 -37.30 -43.87 -20.25
N ARG A 216 -38.30 -44.76 -20.35
CA ARG A 216 -39.61 -44.53 -20.96
C ARG A 216 -40.75 -44.73 -19.95
N VAL A 217 -41.88 -44.10 -20.19
CA VAL A 217 -43.12 -44.33 -19.44
C VAL A 217 -43.78 -45.58 -20.03
N ILE A 218 -44.06 -46.57 -19.19
CA ILE A 218 -44.68 -47.85 -19.59
C ILE A 218 -46.12 -47.99 -19.10
N ASP A 219 -46.49 -47.29 -18.03
CA ASP A 219 -47.84 -47.28 -17.48
C ASP A 219 -48.14 -45.92 -16.84
N ASP A 220 -49.39 -45.47 -16.91
CA ASP A 220 -49.86 -44.19 -16.40
C ASP A 220 -51.34 -44.28 -16.05
N VAL A 221 -51.63 -44.39 -14.76
CA VAL A 221 -52.97 -44.63 -14.23
C VAL A 221 -53.36 -43.59 -13.18
N SER A 222 -54.60 -43.13 -13.21
CA SER A 222 -55.16 -42.16 -12.26
C SER A 222 -56.26 -42.80 -11.42
N LEU A 223 -56.39 -42.36 -10.17
CA LEU A 223 -57.41 -42.83 -9.26
C LEU A 223 -58.75 -42.19 -9.61
N VAL A 224 -59.73 -42.99 -10.03
CA VAL A 224 -61.07 -42.54 -10.40
C VAL A 224 -62.06 -43.02 -9.34
N ALA A 225 -62.81 -42.09 -8.73
CA ALA A 225 -63.90 -42.45 -7.84
C ALA A 225 -65.06 -43.02 -8.67
N ARG A 226 -65.45 -44.29 -8.44
CA ARG A 226 -66.70 -44.80 -9.02
C ARG A 226 -67.87 -44.24 -8.23
N ASP A 227 -68.82 -43.62 -8.93
CA ASP A 227 -70.14 -43.34 -8.39
C ASP A 227 -70.81 -44.68 -8.04
N THR A 228 -70.88 -45.00 -6.75
CA THR A 228 -71.53 -46.21 -6.23
C THR A 228 -73.06 -46.08 -6.24
N ALA A 229 -73.64 -45.60 -7.34
CA ALA A 229 -75.08 -45.57 -7.55
C ALA A 229 -75.60 -46.77 -8.36
N ALA A 230 -74.72 -47.65 -8.86
CA ALA A 230 -75.10 -48.73 -9.78
C ALA A 230 -74.55 -50.13 -9.46
N ALA A 231 -74.02 -50.37 -8.25
CA ALA A 231 -73.61 -51.71 -7.84
C ALA A 231 -74.07 -51.97 -6.39
N GLU A 232 -75.29 -52.50 -6.25
CA GLU A 232 -75.58 -53.42 -5.15
C GLU A 232 -74.70 -54.66 -5.38
N GLU A 233 -73.53 -54.72 -4.73
CA GLU A 233 -72.87 -56.01 -4.55
C GLU A 233 -73.75 -56.85 -3.63
N GLU A 234 -74.27 -57.96 -4.16
CA GLU A 234 -74.88 -59.03 -3.36
C GLU A 234 -73.91 -59.41 -2.24
N THR A 235 -74.25 -59.07 -0.99
CA THR A 235 -73.60 -59.69 0.17
C THR A 235 -73.76 -61.20 0.05
N PRO A 236 -72.68 -61.99 -0.02
CA PRO A 236 -72.76 -63.44 -0.09
C PRO A 236 -73.58 -63.97 1.09
N ALA A 237 -74.54 -64.85 0.82
CA ALA A 237 -75.43 -65.39 1.85
C ALA A 237 -74.75 -66.34 2.85
N GLY A 238 -73.46 -66.67 2.67
CA GLY A 238 -72.70 -67.60 3.50
C GLY A 238 -71.20 -67.27 3.59
N PRO A 239 -70.36 -68.13 4.21
CA PRO A 239 -68.94 -67.91 4.39
C PRO A 239 -68.19 -67.87 3.05
N VAL A 240 -67.30 -66.89 2.88
CA VAL A 240 -66.42 -66.76 1.71
C VAL A 240 -65.00 -67.12 2.08
N TYR A 241 -64.37 -67.95 1.25
CA TYR A 241 -63.00 -68.44 1.42
C TYR A 241 -62.07 -67.72 0.44
N ASP A 242 -61.10 -66.95 0.93
CA ASP A 242 -60.18 -66.16 0.12
C ASP A 242 -58.74 -66.26 0.66
N GLY A 243 -57.95 -67.14 0.04
CA GLY A 243 -56.54 -67.38 0.39
C GLY A 243 -56.36 -67.71 1.88
N ASP A 244 -55.56 -66.92 2.59
CA ASP A 244 -55.32 -67.10 4.03
C ASP A 244 -56.42 -66.48 4.93
N SER A 245 -57.61 -66.22 4.40
CA SER A 245 -58.73 -65.59 5.13
C SER A 245 -60.09 -66.24 4.87
N ILE A 246 -60.96 -66.19 5.88
CA ILE A 246 -62.39 -66.58 5.79
C ILE A 246 -63.22 -65.38 6.24
N ILE A 247 -64.21 -65.01 5.43
CA ILE A 247 -65.11 -63.89 5.68
C ILE A 247 -66.50 -64.45 6.01
N ILE A 248 -67.00 -64.17 7.20
CA ILE A 248 -68.34 -64.59 7.66
C ILE A 248 -69.20 -63.35 7.84
N PRO A 249 -70.41 -63.28 7.23
CA PRO A 249 -71.31 -62.15 7.41
C PRO A 249 -71.70 -61.95 8.88
N ALA A 250 -71.87 -60.69 9.29
CA ALA A 250 -72.26 -60.38 10.66
C ALA A 250 -73.64 -61.00 10.99
N ASN A 251 -73.74 -61.66 12.16
CA ASN A 251 -74.92 -62.40 12.61
C ASN A 251 -75.28 -63.67 11.81
N TYR A 252 -74.41 -64.13 10.91
CA TYR A 252 -74.60 -65.42 10.22
C TYR A 252 -74.41 -66.59 11.18
N HIS A 253 -75.35 -67.54 11.17
CA HIS A 253 -75.25 -68.78 11.94
C HIS A 253 -74.73 -69.88 11.03
N LEU A 254 -73.52 -70.36 11.30
CA LEU A 254 -72.90 -71.43 10.52
C LEU A 254 -73.78 -72.67 10.51
N THR A 255 -74.07 -73.18 9.31
CA THR A 255 -74.73 -74.48 9.14
C THR A 255 -73.73 -75.62 9.35
N GLU A 256 -74.20 -76.86 9.51
CA GLU A 256 -73.29 -78.02 9.56
C GLU A 256 -72.50 -78.19 8.24
N GLU A 257 -73.08 -77.78 7.11
CA GLU A 257 -72.41 -77.81 5.81
C GLU A 257 -71.27 -76.78 5.75
N ASP A 258 -71.50 -75.56 6.27
CA ASP A 258 -70.46 -74.54 6.43
C ASP A 258 -69.33 -75.01 7.36
N ARG A 259 -69.67 -75.69 8.47
CA ARG A 259 -68.67 -76.21 9.42
C ARG A 259 -67.77 -77.27 8.78
N LEU A 260 -68.33 -78.12 7.92
CA LEU A 260 -67.57 -79.12 7.19
C LEU A 260 -66.65 -78.47 6.15
N GLN A 261 -67.17 -77.50 5.38
CA GLN A 261 -66.37 -76.77 4.40
C GLN A 261 -65.25 -75.95 5.03
N ILE A 262 -65.49 -75.29 6.17
CA ILE A 262 -64.44 -74.60 6.94
C ILE A 262 -63.36 -75.57 7.38
N ASN A 263 -63.72 -76.77 7.86
CA ASN A 263 -62.75 -77.77 8.29
C ASN A 263 -61.94 -78.35 7.13
N GLU A 264 -62.58 -78.59 5.98
CA GLU A 264 -61.90 -79.04 4.76
C GLU A 264 -60.95 -77.97 4.22
N TYR A 265 -61.38 -76.70 4.25
CA TYR A 265 -60.55 -75.56 3.91
C TYR A 265 -59.34 -75.43 4.83
N LEU A 266 -59.53 -75.57 6.15
CA LEU A 266 -58.44 -75.53 7.13
C LEU A 266 -57.48 -76.73 7.00
N ALA A 267 -57.98 -77.91 6.67
CA ALA A 267 -57.14 -79.10 6.50
C ALA A 267 -56.21 -79.02 5.27
N GLY A 268 -56.60 -78.24 4.25
CA GLY A 268 -55.83 -78.04 3.03
C GLY A 268 -54.76 -76.93 3.08
N HIS A 269 -54.65 -76.16 4.17
CA HIS A 269 -53.78 -74.98 4.24
C HIS A 269 -52.70 -75.12 5.33
N GLU A 270 -51.42 -75.03 4.94
CA GLU A 270 -50.27 -75.14 5.87
C GLU A 270 -50.01 -73.87 6.69
N LYS A 271 -50.61 -72.73 6.32
CA LYS A 271 -50.41 -71.42 6.96
C LYS A 271 -51.57 -71.03 7.88
N ARG A 272 -51.31 -70.12 8.81
CA ARG A 272 -52.31 -69.61 9.77
C ARG A 272 -53.37 -68.76 9.06
N ILE A 273 -54.62 -69.22 9.08
CA ILE A 273 -55.78 -68.48 8.55
C ILE A 273 -56.25 -67.40 9.54
N THR A 274 -56.61 -66.22 9.04
CA THR A 274 -57.04 -65.08 9.87
C THR A 274 -58.46 -64.63 9.49
N ALA A 275 -59.33 -64.40 10.48
CA ALA A 275 -60.64 -63.79 10.24
C ALA A 275 -60.48 -62.31 9.88
N ALA A 276 -60.79 -61.93 8.65
CA ALA A 276 -60.62 -60.56 8.16
C ALA A 276 -61.92 -59.75 8.27
N LYS A 277 -61.82 -58.50 8.74
CA LYS A 277 -62.88 -57.50 8.55
C LYS A 277 -62.87 -57.07 7.07
N PRO A 278 -64.02 -56.83 6.42
CA PRO A 278 -64.02 -56.21 5.11
C PRO A 278 -63.41 -54.81 5.26
N VAL A 279 -62.23 -54.61 4.70
CA VAL A 279 -61.71 -53.26 4.47
C VAL A 279 -62.59 -52.70 3.36
N SER A 280 -63.47 -51.77 3.73
CA SER A 280 -64.09 -50.84 2.78
C SER A 280 -62.96 -50.13 2.04
N LYS A 281 -62.50 -50.69 0.91
CA LYS A 281 -61.88 -49.89 -0.13
C LYS A 281 -62.98 -48.91 -0.53
N SER A 282 -62.75 -47.61 -0.28
CA SER A 282 -63.43 -46.57 -1.05
C SER A 282 -63.45 -47.04 -2.51
N GLY A 283 -64.59 -47.01 -3.19
CA GLY A 283 -64.80 -47.52 -4.56
C GLY A 283 -63.99 -46.82 -5.65
N ALA A 284 -62.80 -46.31 -5.32
CA ALA A 284 -61.85 -45.71 -6.22
C ALA A 284 -60.91 -46.79 -6.79
N VAL A 285 -60.80 -46.83 -8.11
CA VAL A 285 -59.95 -47.78 -8.84
C VAL A 285 -59.01 -46.99 -9.74
N PHE A 286 -57.79 -47.50 -9.95
CA PHE A 286 -56.86 -46.92 -10.90
C PHE A 286 -57.25 -47.31 -12.34
N GLU A 287 -57.45 -46.31 -13.19
CA GLU A 287 -57.75 -46.48 -14.62
C GLU A 287 -56.73 -45.70 -15.47
N PRO A 288 -56.50 -46.07 -16.75
CA PRO A 288 -55.55 -45.36 -17.62
C PRO A 288 -55.81 -43.85 -17.67
N THR A 289 -54.77 -43.04 -17.47
CA THR A 289 -54.91 -41.58 -17.40
C THR A 289 -55.25 -40.97 -18.76
N GLU A 290 -56.39 -40.31 -18.86
CA GLU A 290 -56.73 -39.52 -20.05
C GLU A 290 -56.18 -38.09 -19.96
N PRO A 291 -55.43 -37.59 -20.96
CA PRO A 291 -54.82 -36.26 -20.93
C PRO A 291 -55.83 -35.09 -20.75
N GLY A 292 -57.07 -35.27 -21.21
CA GLY A 292 -58.13 -34.26 -21.12
C GLY A 292 -58.68 -34.06 -19.71
N ASN A 293 -58.53 -35.05 -18.82
CA ASN A 293 -59.05 -35.02 -17.45
C ASN A 293 -58.04 -34.42 -16.44
N ILE A 294 -56.85 -34.03 -16.91
CA ILE A 294 -55.84 -33.37 -16.08
C ILE A 294 -56.26 -31.92 -15.86
N VAL A 295 -56.86 -31.65 -14.70
CA VAL A 295 -57.31 -30.30 -14.31
C VAL A 295 -56.09 -29.36 -14.19
N SER A 296 -56.05 -28.36 -15.06
CA SER A 296 -55.10 -27.24 -15.01
C SER A 296 -55.90 -25.95 -14.89
N GLN A 297 -55.77 -25.22 -13.79
CA GLN A 297 -56.36 -23.88 -13.66
C GLN A 297 -55.74 -22.92 -14.69
N LYS A 298 -56.53 -21.91 -15.08
CA LYS A 298 -56.14 -20.85 -16.02
C LYS A 298 -54.94 -20.06 -15.50
N ASN A 299 -53.95 -19.89 -16.39
CA ASN A 299 -52.79 -18.98 -16.34
C ASN A 299 -52.77 -17.97 -15.18
N SER A 300 -52.17 -18.34 -14.06
CA SER A 300 -51.54 -17.37 -13.17
C SER A 300 -50.15 -17.01 -13.75
N GLY A 301 -49.77 -15.74 -13.70
CA GLY A 301 -48.54 -15.25 -14.33
C GLY A 301 -47.28 -15.96 -13.84
N PHE A 302 -46.32 -16.17 -14.74
CA PHE A 302 -44.99 -16.69 -14.41
C PHE A 302 -44.09 -15.56 -13.85
N SER A 303 -43.50 -15.78 -12.67
CA SER A 303 -42.62 -14.80 -12.01
C SER A 303 -41.51 -15.52 -11.24
N LEU A 304 -40.31 -14.96 -11.22
CA LEU A 304 -39.15 -15.57 -10.55
C LEU A 304 -38.62 -14.68 -9.44
N ILE A 305 -38.55 -15.23 -8.22
CA ILE A 305 -37.93 -14.58 -7.07
C ILE A 305 -36.41 -14.80 -7.13
N ARG A 306 -35.69 -13.69 -7.29
CA ARG A 306 -34.23 -13.70 -7.30
C ARG A 306 -33.70 -13.99 -5.89
N SER A 307 -32.79 -14.97 -5.80
CA SER A 307 -32.16 -15.30 -4.51
C SER A 307 -31.22 -14.20 -4.03
N LYS A 308 -31.20 -14.00 -2.70
CA LYS A 308 -30.25 -13.11 -2.02
C LYS A 308 -29.93 -13.66 -0.64
N LEU A 309 -28.81 -14.34 -0.51
CA LEU A 309 -28.34 -14.81 0.80
C LEU A 309 -27.86 -13.61 1.64
N PRO A 310 -28.40 -13.42 2.87
CA PRO A 310 -27.94 -12.36 3.77
C PRO A 310 -26.47 -12.54 4.16
N LEU A 311 -25.75 -11.42 4.30
CA LEU A 311 -24.33 -11.41 4.67
C LEU A 311 -24.06 -12.10 6.01
N LYS A 312 -24.96 -11.97 6.99
CA LYS A 312 -24.85 -12.61 8.31
C LYS A 312 -24.91 -14.14 8.22
N SER A 313 -25.77 -14.66 7.36
CA SER A 313 -25.91 -16.10 7.12
C SER A 313 -24.71 -16.61 6.33
N ALA A 314 -24.29 -15.89 5.28
CA ALA A 314 -23.09 -16.20 4.52
C ALA A 314 -21.82 -16.22 5.39
N SER A 315 -21.65 -15.25 6.30
CA SER A 315 -20.50 -15.17 7.19
C SER A 315 -20.49 -16.25 8.25
N ARG A 316 -21.65 -16.67 8.77
CA ARG A 316 -21.76 -17.80 9.69
C ARG A 316 -21.35 -19.12 9.01
N ILE A 317 -21.77 -19.33 7.75
CA ILE A 317 -21.37 -20.50 6.96
C ILE A 317 -19.87 -20.45 6.62
N GLY A 318 -19.33 -19.28 6.27
CA GLY A 318 -17.90 -19.12 5.99
C GLY A 318 -17.05 -19.33 7.25
N ALA A 319 -17.44 -18.76 8.38
CA ALA A 319 -16.71 -18.86 9.64
C ALA A 319 -16.71 -20.28 10.23
N SER A 320 -17.76 -21.09 10.00
CA SER A 320 -17.76 -22.50 10.42
C SER A 320 -16.69 -23.30 9.68
N ALA A 321 -16.39 -22.94 8.43
CA ALA A 321 -15.34 -23.56 7.62
C ALA A 321 -13.94 -23.39 8.22
N LEU A 322 -13.67 -22.23 8.85
CA LEU A 322 -12.38 -21.93 9.48
C LEU A 322 -12.01 -22.90 10.61
N ARG A 323 -13.00 -23.55 11.24
CA ARG A 323 -12.75 -24.56 12.29
C ARG A 323 -12.22 -25.87 11.71
N HIS A 324 -12.42 -26.11 10.42
CA HIS A 324 -11.95 -27.29 9.72
C HIS A 324 -10.47 -27.08 9.29
N LYS A 325 -9.59 -27.99 9.71
CA LYS A 325 -8.12 -27.93 9.48
C LYS A 325 -7.42 -26.71 10.11
N LYS A 326 -7.56 -26.55 11.43
CA LYS A 326 -6.92 -25.50 12.26
C LYS A 326 -5.43 -25.26 11.94
N VAL A 327 -4.64 -26.32 11.75
CA VAL A 327 -3.20 -26.21 11.45
C VAL A 327 -2.96 -25.45 10.14
N ARG A 328 -3.71 -25.77 9.09
CA ARG A 328 -3.60 -25.08 7.80
C ARG A 328 -4.02 -23.63 7.90
N LEU A 329 -5.08 -23.34 8.66
CA LEU A 329 -5.51 -21.96 8.92
C LEU A 329 -4.38 -21.16 9.59
N VAL A 330 -3.74 -21.71 10.64
CA VAL A 330 -2.61 -21.07 11.33
C VAL A 330 -1.48 -20.74 10.36
N PHE A 331 -1.04 -21.69 9.53
CA PHE A 331 0.00 -21.42 8.52
C PHE A 331 -0.44 -20.39 7.49
N THR A 332 -1.70 -20.42 7.06
CA THR A 332 -2.25 -19.44 6.10
C THR A 332 -2.21 -18.04 6.70
N VAL A 333 -2.67 -17.88 7.93
CA VAL A 333 -2.63 -16.59 8.68
C VAL A 333 -1.19 -16.13 8.87
N LEU A 334 -0.28 -16.99 9.34
CA LEU A 334 1.11 -16.61 9.60
C LEU A 334 1.85 -16.18 8.32
N LEU A 335 1.76 -16.96 7.24
CA LEU A 335 2.45 -16.64 5.99
C LEU A 335 1.88 -15.39 5.32
N SER A 336 0.56 -15.20 5.39
CA SER A 336 -0.08 -13.99 4.87
C SER A 336 0.17 -12.76 5.74
N LEU A 337 0.31 -12.92 7.06
CA LEU A 337 0.77 -11.85 7.96
C LEU A 337 2.14 -11.34 7.51
N VAL A 338 3.08 -12.26 7.23
CA VAL A 338 4.41 -11.89 6.71
C VAL A 338 4.27 -11.18 5.36
N ALA A 339 3.50 -11.73 4.42
CA ALA A 339 3.30 -11.12 3.11
C ALA A 339 2.66 -9.72 3.18
N PHE A 340 1.62 -9.52 3.99
CA PHE A 340 0.99 -8.21 4.17
C PHE A 340 1.89 -7.21 4.91
N THR A 341 2.69 -7.67 5.85
CA THR A 341 3.69 -6.81 6.54
C THR A 341 4.76 -6.38 5.56
N LEU A 342 5.29 -7.31 4.74
CA LEU A 342 6.26 -6.97 3.69
C LEU A 342 5.66 -6.08 2.62
N PHE A 343 4.40 -6.29 2.23
CA PHE A 343 3.67 -5.37 1.36
C PHE A 343 3.60 -3.95 1.96
N ALA A 344 3.23 -3.84 3.24
CA ALA A 344 3.11 -2.56 3.92
C ALA A 344 4.46 -1.83 4.04
N LEU A 345 5.53 -2.55 4.38
CA LEU A 345 6.89 -2.01 4.41
C LEU A 345 7.33 -1.57 3.01
N SER A 346 7.13 -2.42 2.00
CA SER A 346 7.42 -2.11 0.60
C SER A 346 6.66 -0.87 0.12
N SER A 347 5.37 -0.75 0.46
CA SER A 347 4.56 0.42 0.17
C SER A 347 5.06 1.68 0.88
N THR A 348 5.69 1.53 2.06
CA THR A 348 6.28 2.64 2.81
C THR A 348 7.52 3.16 2.09
N PHE A 349 8.43 2.27 1.71
CA PHE A 349 9.61 2.62 0.90
C PHE A 349 9.23 3.20 -0.47
N ALA A 350 8.23 2.62 -1.13
CA ALA A 350 7.71 3.10 -2.42
C ALA A 350 7.03 4.49 -2.33
N SER A 351 6.71 4.96 -1.13
CA SER A 351 6.08 6.26 -0.89
C SER A 351 7.06 7.32 -0.38
N TYR A 352 8.36 7.10 -0.57
CA TYR A 352 9.38 8.10 -0.26
C TYR A 352 9.03 9.44 -0.91
N ASP A 353 9.13 10.50 -0.11
CA ASP A 353 8.84 11.87 -0.50
C ASP A 353 9.89 12.76 0.15
N HIS A 354 10.69 13.44 -0.68
CA HIS A 354 11.84 14.20 -0.22
C HIS A 354 11.42 15.35 0.71
N ILE A 355 10.42 16.13 0.32
CA ILE A 355 9.90 17.27 1.10
C ILE A 355 9.46 16.80 2.48
N ARG A 356 8.72 15.70 2.54
CA ARG A 356 8.27 15.14 3.81
C ARG A 356 9.42 14.61 4.65
N ALA A 357 10.36 13.89 4.05
CA ALA A 357 11.53 13.38 4.76
C ALA A 357 12.34 14.54 5.38
N CYS A 358 12.59 15.62 4.63
CA CYS A 358 13.25 16.82 5.14
C CYS A 358 12.45 17.47 6.27
N THR A 359 11.14 17.65 6.08
CA THR A 359 10.26 18.26 7.09
C THR A 359 10.27 17.48 8.40
N ASP A 360 10.05 16.17 8.34
CA ASP A 360 10.00 15.30 9.52
C ASP A 360 11.39 15.22 10.19
N SER A 361 12.48 15.24 9.41
CA SER A 361 13.85 15.22 9.94
C SER A 361 14.24 16.52 10.65
N ILE A 362 13.83 17.67 10.12
CA ILE A 362 14.00 18.99 10.76
C ILE A 362 13.26 19.04 12.10
N ILE A 363 12.01 18.56 12.13
CA ILE A 363 11.17 18.53 13.34
C ILE A 363 11.75 17.57 14.38
N ASP A 364 12.04 16.32 13.99
CA ASP A 364 12.53 15.28 14.90
C ASP A 364 13.90 15.63 15.49
N SER A 365 14.70 16.42 14.76
CA SER A 365 16.05 16.83 15.14
C SER A 365 16.12 18.20 15.81
N ASN A 366 14.97 18.88 15.98
CA ASN A 366 14.86 20.18 16.63
C ASN A 366 15.79 21.25 16.03
N ILE A 367 15.87 21.31 14.70
CA ILE A 367 16.69 22.30 13.99
C ILE A 367 15.98 23.65 14.03
N THR A 368 16.65 24.68 14.57
CA THR A 368 16.04 26.00 14.88
C THR A 368 16.38 27.11 13.89
N TYR A 369 17.24 26.84 12.91
CA TYR A 369 17.66 27.79 11.89
C TYR A 369 17.38 27.24 10.49
N ALA A 370 17.11 28.13 9.55
CA ALA A 370 16.97 27.83 8.13
C ALA A 370 18.12 28.50 7.38
N SER A 371 19.05 27.70 6.86
CA SER A 371 20.12 28.19 5.98
C SER A 371 19.84 27.74 4.57
N VAL A 372 19.92 28.67 3.62
CA VAL A 372 19.52 28.46 2.24
C VAL A 372 20.66 28.85 1.32
N ILE A 373 21.01 27.95 0.40
CA ILE A 373 21.89 28.23 -0.73
C ILE A 373 21.06 28.33 -2.01
N LYS A 374 21.60 28.93 -3.06
CA LYS A 374 20.96 28.96 -4.36
C LYS A 374 21.63 27.93 -5.28
N ARG A 375 20.82 27.14 -5.99
CA ARG A 375 21.29 26.29 -7.08
C ARG A 375 20.45 26.52 -8.33
N ALA A 376 21.08 26.48 -9.49
CA ALA A 376 20.39 26.56 -10.76
C ALA A 376 20.85 25.46 -11.72
N ASP A 377 19.90 24.93 -12.48
CA ASP A 377 20.14 23.97 -13.54
C ASP A 377 20.58 24.71 -14.81
N ARG A 378 21.89 24.69 -15.10
CA ARG A 378 22.49 25.42 -16.23
C ARG A 378 23.23 24.46 -17.16
N TYR A 379 23.32 24.84 -18.43
CA TYR A 379 24.23 24.15 -19.35
C TYR A 379 25.67 24.29 -18.88
N GLY A 380 26.45 23.21 -18.99
CA GLY A 380 27.88 23.32 -18.81
C GLY A 380 28.49 24.22 -19.89
N VAL A 381 29.42 25.10 -19.51
CA VAL A 381 30.21 25.88 -20.48
C VAL A 381 30.84 24.92 -21.48
N GLY A 382 30.47 25.03 -22.77
CA GLY A 382 30.94 24.15 -23.84
C GLY A 382 30.38 22.72 -23.84
N LYS A 383 29.29 22.42 -23.13
CA LYS A 383 28.72 21.07 -23.01
C LYS A 383 27.21 21.03 -23.30
N ASP A 384 26.76 19.98 -24.01
CA ASP A 384 25.34 19.77 -24.37
C ASP A 384 24.45 19.21 -23.24
N TYR A 385 24.96 19.10 -22.01
CA TYR A 385 24.19 18.62 -20.86
C TYR A 385 24.07 19.67 -19.76
N ARG A 386 22.88 19.73 -19.14
CA ARG A 386 22.59 20.60 -18.00
C ARG A 386 22.98 19.89 -16.70
N HIS A 387 23.42 20.67 -15.71
CA HIS A 387 23.64 20.18 -14.36
C HIS A 387 23.39 21.31 -13.36
N TRP A 388 23.01 20.92 -12.15
CA TRP A 388 22.88 21.83 -11.03
C TRP A 388 24.23 22.43 -10.66
N ARG A 389 24.29 23.76 -10.60
CA ARG A 389 25.43 24.54 -10.12
C ARG A 389 25.00 25.40 -8.94
N PHE A 390 25.91 25.63 -8.01
CA PHE A 390 25.73 26.67 -7.00
C PHE A 390 25.72 28.04 -7.70
N GLU A 391 24.79 28.91 -7.31
CA GLU A 391 24.72 30.30 -7.76
C GLU A 391 24.79 31.23 -6.54
N ASP A 392 25.13 32.49 -6.81
CA ASP A 392 25.29 33.53 -5.79
C ASP A 392 23.96 33.86 -5.10
N VAL A 393 24.02 33.96 -3.78
CA VAL A 393 22.94 34.55 -2.97
C VAL A 393 23.26 36.02 -2.82
N THR A 394 22.50 36.90 -3.46
CA THR A 394 22.74 38.35 -3.40
C THR A 394 21.75 39.07 -2.49
N ASP A 395 21.95 40.38 -2.28
CA ASP A 395 21.00 41.23 -1.55
C ASP A 395 19.56 41.11 -2.12
N SER A 396 19.40 41.05 -3.45
CA SER A 396 18.09 40.87 -4.10
C SER A 396 17.50 39.48 -3.83
N VAL A 397 18.31 38.42 -3.84
CA VAL A 397 17.86 37.07 -3.51
C VAL A 397 17.42 36.99 -2.04
N VAL A 398 18.16 37.59 -1.11
CA VAL A 398 17.79 37.64 0.32
C VAL A 398 16.45 38.36 0.52
N ALA A 399 16.25 39.48 -0.19
CA ALA A 399 14.98 40.21 -0.18
C ALA A 399 13.83 39.37 -0.75
N GLN A 400 14.05 38.68 -1.88
CA GLN A 400 13.08 37.78 -2.50
C GLN A 400 12.67 36.65 -1.54
N LEU A 401 13.65 35.95 -0.96
CA LEU A 401 13.40 34.88 0.02
C LEU A 401 12.57 35.41 1.20
N THR A 402 12.85 36.64 1.65
CA THR A 402 12.12 37.26 2.75
C THR A 402 10.67 37.58 2.40
N GLU A 403 10.43 38.12 1.21
CA GLU A 403 9.09 38.46 0.72
C GLU A 403 8.24 37.21 0.47
N GLU A 404 8.79 36.20 -0.20
CA GLU A 404 8.05 35.02 -0.65
C GLU A 404 7.77 34.02 0.48
N THR A 405 8.68 33.89 1.45
CA THR A 405 8.51 32.96 2.58
C THR A 405 7.90 33.63 3.82
N GLY A 406 7.94 34.96 3.91
CA GLY A 406 7.58 35.71 5.12
C GLY A 406 8.57 35.58 6.28
N LEU A 407 9.74 34.96 6.06
CA LEU A 407 10.81 34.81 7.05
C LEU A 407 11.87 35.89 6.86
N THR A 408 12.39 36.44 7.95
CA THR A 408 13.47 37.44 7.87
C THR A 408 14.81 36.76 7.61
N PHE A 409 15.24 36.71 6.34
CA PHE A 409 16.55 36.20 5.96
C PHE A 409 17.64 37.27 6.11
N THR A 410 18.84 36.83 6.46
CA THR A 410 20.06 37.65 6.54
C THR A 410 21.18 36.94 5.80
N GLY A 411 21.99 37.67 5.05
CA GLY A 411 23.12 37.10 4.32
C GLY A 411 24.27 36.69 5.23
N PHE A 412 24.84 35.50 5.00
CA PHE A 412 26.07 35.03 5.63
C PHE A 412 27.23 35.15 4.65
N TYR A 413 28.15 36.08 4.92
CA TYR A 413 29.26 36.42 4.04
C TYR A 413 30.51 35.65 4.44
N LYS A 414 31.11 34.91 3.50
CA LYS A 414 32.41 34.27 3.70
C LYS A 414 33.47 34.92 2.82
N PRO A 415 34.58 35.41 3.40
CA PRO A 415 35.71 35.88 2.62
C PRO A 415 36.43 34.69 1.95
N ASP A 416 36.33 34.56 0.62
CA ASP A 416 37.31 33.84 -0.24
C ASP A 416 37.80 32.47 0.29
N GLY A 417 36.96 31.61 0.81
CA GLY A 417 36.24 30.70 -0.01
C GLY A 417 36.91 29.34 -0.32
N TYR A 418 38.23 29.32 -0.52
CA TYR A 418 39.05 28.11 -0.38
C TYR A 418 40.43 28.41 0.23
N ARG A 419 40.81 29.69 0.39
CA ARG A 419 42.13 30.11 0.90
C ARG A 419 42.06 31.06 2.11
N GLY A 420 40.89 31.63 2.43
CA GLY A 420 40.76 32.71 3.42
C GLY A 420 39.84 32.39 4.59
N ALA A 421 40.02 31.26 5.27
CA ALA A 421 39.39 31.07 6.57
C ALA A 421 39.75 32.25 7.50
N MET A 422 38.80 32.72 8.31
CA MET A 422 39.08 33.79 9.29
C MET A 422 39.84 33.18 10.48
N GLU A 423 41.09 32.81 10.22
CA GLU A 423 41.96 32.14 11.18
C GLU A 423 42.29 33.08 12.34
N PHE A 424 42.19 32.54 13.54
CA PHE A 424 42.58 33.20 14.79
C PHE A 424 43.54 32.33 15.61
N SER A 425 44.16 31.33 14.98
CA SER A 425 45.08 30.39 15.61
C SER A 425 46.26 31.09 16.29
N SER A 426 46.71 32.23 15.77
CA SER A 426 47.74 33.10 16.38
C SER A 426 47.37 33.60 17.77
N ASN A 427 46.07 33.79 18.03
CA ASN A 427 45.54 34.27 19.31
C ASN A 427 45.28 33.14 20.32
N LEU A 428 45.53 31.88 19.97
CA LEU A 428 45.41 30.75 20.88
C LEU A 428 46.66 30.61 21.75
N GLY A 429 46.46 30.30 23.04
CA GLY A 429 47.53 30.20 24.03
C GLY A 429 48.39 28.95 23.89
N ASP A 430 47.98 27.87 24.55
CA ASP A 430 48.69 26.58 24.53
C ASP A 430 48.10 25.65 23.47
N LEU A 431 48.41 25.97 22.20
CA LEU A 431 48.02 25.12 21.09
C LEU A 431 48.70 23.74 21.21
N ALA A 432 49.97 23.65 21.63
CA ALA A 432 50.77 22.43 21.61
C ALA A 432 50.28 21.32 22.58
N SER A 433 49.82 21.67 23.80
CA SER A 433 49.25 20.69 24.73
C SER A 433 47.84 20.26 24.32
N ALA A 434 47.06 21.16 23.71
CA ALA A 434 45.77 20.85 23.12
C ALA A 434 45.91 20.00 21.84
N VAL A 435 46.99 20.20 21.07
CA VAL A 435 47.31 19.62 19.74
C VAL A 435 47.41 18.09 19.71
N THR A 436 47.72 17.42 20.83
CA THR A 436 47.68 15.93 20.85
C THR A 436 46.24 15.40 20.72
N GLU A 437 45.26 16.18 21.19
CA GLU A 437 43.82 15.94 20.99
C GLU A 437 43.29 16.67 19.74
N LEU A 438 43.81 17.88 19.44
CA LEU A 438 43.42 18.74 18.32
C LEU A 438 43.84 18.17 16.94
N MET A 439 45.03 17.59 16.77
CA MET A 439 45.43 16.97 15.49
C MET A 439 44.57 15.74 15.16
N ARG A 440 43.95 15.11 16.17
CA ARG A 440 42.98 14.03 15.97
C ARG A 440 41.56 14.55 15.68
N SER A 441 41.29 15.84 15.86
CA SER A 441 39.94 16.41 15.94
C SER A 441 39.88 17.90 15.60
N THR A 442 40.48 18.34 14.48
CA THR A 442 40.53 19.78 14.12
C THR A 442 39.15 20.44 14.00
N ASP A 443 38.09 19.67 13.80
CA ASP A 443 36.70 20.16 13.74
C ASP A 443 36.01 20.21 15.12
N LYS A 444 36.61 19.63 16.18
CA LYS A 444 36.09 19.71 17.56
C LYS A 444 36.33 21.09 18.16
N TYR A 445 37.40 21.76 17.75
CA TYR A 445 37.80 23.07 18.22
C TYR A 445 37.92 24.03 17.04
N ALA A 446 37.25 25.18 17.13
CA ALA A 446 37.28 26.22 16.11
C ALA A 446 38.70 26.79 16.00
N THR A 447 39.36 26.59 14.86
CA THR A 447 40.66 27.24 14.55
C THR A 447 40.52 28.44 13.62
N TYR A 448 39.33 28.58 13.04
CA TYR A 448 38.92 29.67 12.18
C TYR A 448 37.43 29.94 12.35
N ALA A 449 36.99 31.14 11.98
CA ALA A 449 35.58 31.45 11.83
C ALA A 449 35.16 31.29 10.36
N ALA A 450 33.95 30.76 10.14
CA ALA A 450 33.45 30.47 8.81
C ALA A 450 33.11 31.73 8.00
N GLY A 451 32.70 32.82 8.66
CA GLY A 451 32.33 34.06 8.00
C GLY A 451 31.68 35.08 8.92
N PHE A 452 31.13 36.13 8.32
CA PHE A 452 30.47 37.25 8.98
C PHE A 452 28.95 37.21 8.78
N VAL A 453 28.22 37.55 9.82
CA VAL A 453 26.78 37.82 9.77
C VAL A 453 26.49 39.16 10.43
N GLU A 454 25.64 39.98 9.82
CA GLU A 454 25.13 41.19 10.47
C GLU A 454 23.99 40.80 11.41
N ALA A 455 24.09 41.17 12.68
CA ALA A 455 23.18 40.70 13.71
C ALA A 455 22.63 41.86 14.54
N ASP A 456 21.33 41.77 14.83
CA ASP A 456 20.64 42.67 15.73
C ASP A 456 19.84 41.87 16.78
N ALA A 457 19.19 42.60 17.70
CA ALA A 457 18.39 41.98 18.74
C ALA A 457 17.19 41.19 18.19
N GLU A 458 16.71 41.52 16.99
CA GLU A 458 15.59 40.82 16.35
C GLU A 458 16.03 39.46 15.81
N LEU A 459 17.21 39.38 15.18
CA LEU A 459 17.81 38.12 14.74
C LEU A 459 17.94 37.16 15.92
N LEU A 460 18.59 37.58 17.00
CA LEU A 460 18.78 36.75 18.21
C LEU A 460 17.45 36.27 18.78
N LYS A 461 16.45 37.16 18.87
CA LYS A 461 15.12 36.81 19.39
C LYS A 461 14.40 35.78 18.52
N LYS A 462 14.48 35.92 17.19
CA LYS A 462 13.79 35.02 16.24
C LYS A 462 14.47 33.65 16.16
N THR A 463 15.81 33.60 16.16
CA THR A 463 16.56 32.34 16.13
C THR A 463 16.62 31.63 17.48
N GLY A 464 16.30 32.34 18.57
CA GLY A 464 16.43 31.84 19.93
C GLY A 464 17.87 31.86 20.46
N TYR A 465 18.77 32.58 19.79
CA TYR A 465 20.16 32.72 20.23
C TYR A 465 20.25 33.63 21.45
N THR A 466 21.20 33.33 22.33
CA THR A 466 21.36 34.07 23.60
C THR A 466 22.73 34.71 23.70
N LEU A 467 22.76 35.95 24.18
CA LEU A 467 24.00 36.66 24.45
C LEU A 467 24.50 36.23 25.83
N LEU A 468 25.61 35.49 25.88
CA LEU A 468 26.19 34.95 27.12
C LEU A 468 26.99 36.01 27.89
N ALA A 469 27.63 36.93 27.17
CA ALA A 469 28.43 38.02 27.73
C ALA A 469 28.55 39.19 26.73
N GLY A 470 28.78 40.39 27.26
CA GLY A 470 29.05 41.59 26.47
C GLY A 470 27.82 42.20 25.77
N SER A 471 28.01 42.71 24.55
CA SER A 471 26.99 43.35 23.70
C SER A 471 27.21 43.02 22.21
N LEU A 472 26.14 43.14 21.41
CA LEU A 472 26.28 43.14 19.94
C LEU A 472 27.10 44.35 19.48
N PRO A 473 27.93 44.23 18.42
CA PRO A 473 28.63 45.37 17.85
C PRO A 473 27.67 46.47 17.36
N ALA A 474 28.11 47.72 17.43
CA ALA A 474 27.31 48.86 16.97
C ALA A 474 27.21 48.90 15.43
N GLU A 475 26.17 49.56 14.91
CA GLU A 475 26.03 49.77 13.47
C GLU A 475 27.23 50.54 12.89
N ASN A 476 27.69 50.11 11.71
CA ASN A 476 28.84 50.65 10.97
C ASN A 476 30.21 50.60 11.70
N ASP A 477 30.29 49.92 12.86
CA ASP A 477 31.54 49.64 13.53
C ASP A 477 32.29 48.51 12.81
N ALA A 478 33.42 48.85 12.19
CA ALA A 478 34.24 47.90 11.42
C ALA A 478 35.39 47.28 12.22
N ALA A 479 35.53 47.60 13.50
CA ALA A 479 36.62 47.13 14.35
C ALA A 479 36.13 46.15 15.44
N SER A 480 34.82 45.92 15.54
CA SER A 480 34.21 45.14 16.61
C SER A 480 33.47 43.92 16.07
N ILE A 481 33.61 42.79 16.77
CA ILE A 481 32.95 41.52 16.45
C ILE A 481 32.40 40.87 17.73
N ALA A 482 31.29 40.16 17.65
CA ALA A 482 30.90 39.17 18.64
C ALA A 482 31.17 37.77 18.07
N VAL A 483 31.53 36.82 18.93
CA VAL A 483 31.89 35.46 18.52
C VAL A 483 30.84 34.45 18.97
N SER A 484 30.72 33.33 18.26
CA SER A 484 29.87 32.23 18.70
C SER A 484 30.45 31.53 19.95
N LYS A 485 29.58 30.82 20.68
CA LYS A 485 29.97 29.98 21.82
C LYS A 485 30.99 28.91 21.39
N TYR A 486 30.86 28.34 20.19
CA TYR A 486 31.81 27.35 19.66
C TYR A 486 33.23 27.90 19.50
N ILE A 487 33.36 29.16 19.03
CA ILE A 487 34.65 29.85 18.99
C ILE A 487 35.17 30.10 20.42
N TYR A 488 34.32 30.60 21.31
CA TYR A 488 34.66 30.81 22.72
C TYR A 488 35.14 29.52 23.41
N ASP A 489 34.48 28.39 23.20
CA ASP A 489 34.81 27.11 23.82
C ASP A 489 36.25 26.69 23.49
N THR A 490 36.76 27.08 22.31
CA THR A 490 38.15 26.86 21.92
C THR A 490 39.13 27.72 22.71
N PHE A 491 38.81 29.00 22.92
CA PHE A 491 39.60 29.87 23.80
C PHE A 491 39.53 29.43 25.27
N ALA A 492 38.38 28.90 25.72
CA ALA A 492 38.25 28.32 27.05
C ALA A 492 39.15 27.08 27.24
N ALA A 493 39.32 26.28 26.18
CA ALA A 493 40.20 25.11 26.19
C ALA A 493 41.69 25.47 26.08
N CYS A 494 42.06 26.38 25.18
CA CYS A 494 43.46 26.66 24.82
C CYS A 494 44.05 27.89 25.54
N GLY A 495 43.21 28.73 26.14
CA GLY A 495 43.59 30.07 26.59
C GLY A 495 43.72 31.07 25.43
N TYR A 496 43.87 32.34 25.78
CA TYR A 496 44.02 33.46 24.86
C TYR A 496 45.45 34.01 24.89
N ARG A 497 45.93 34.51 23.76
CA ARG A 497 47.19 35.25 23.64
C ARG A 497 46.99 36.44 22.70
N ALA A 498 47.53 37.59 23.07
CA ALA A 498 47.52 38.74 22.17
C ALA A 498 48.50 38.53 21.01
N ALA A 499 48.23 39.14 19.85
CA ALA A 499 49.10 39.01 18.70
C ALA A 499 50.52 39.52 19.02
N GLY A 500 51.54 38.70 18.75
CA GLY A 500 52.94 39.04 19.02
C GLY A 500 53.41 38.85 20.47
N GLU A 501 52.54 38.47 21.41
CA GLU A 501 52.93 38.13 22.78
C GLU A 501 53.23 36.63 22.93
N GLU A 502 54.15 36.25 23.81
CA GLU A 502 54.44 34.83 24.11
C GLU A 502 53.56 34.26 25.22
N LYS A 503 53.06 35.09 26.14
CA LYS A 503 52.33 34.63 27.33
C LYS A 503 50.83 34.48 27.06
N SER A 504 50.28 33.32 27.39
CA SER A 504 48.84 33.08 27.35
C SER A 504 48.14 33.44 28.66
N VAL A 505 46.86 33.81 28.54
CA VAL A 505 45.92 34.10 29.63
C VAL A 505 44.82 33.05 29.60
N LYS A 506 44.50 32.49 30.76
CA LYS A 506 43.39 31.53 30.89
C LYS A 506 42.04 32.22 30.69
N ILE A 507 41.16 31.60 29.92
CA ILE A 507 39.77 32.01 29.73
C ILE A 507 38.89 31.04 30.53
N SER A 508 38.14 31.54 31.51
CA SER A 508 37.30 30.70 32.39
C SER A 508 35.80 30.99 32.26
N SER A 509 35.44 32.16 31.74
CA SER A 509 34.06 32.56 31.45
C SER A 509 33.96 33.33 30.13
N PRO A 510 32.77 33.39 29.48
CA PRO A 510 32.58 34.17 28.25
C PRO A 510 32.95 35.65 28.40
N GLN A 511 32.78 36.23 29.59
CA GLN A 511 33.12 37.62 29.87
C GLN A 511 34.63 37.87 29.82
N ASP A 512 35.47 36.86 30.06
CA ASP A 512 36.93 37.00 30.01
C ASP A 512 37.42 37.24 28.58
N LEU A 513 36.65 36.82 27.56
CA LEU A 513 37.01 37.03 26.16
C LEU A 513 36.61 38.43 25.65
N VAL A 514 35.61 39.07 26.29
CA VAL A 514 35.12 40.40 25.92
C VAL A 514 36.20 41.45 26.17
N GLY A 515 36.42 42.32 25.19
CA GLY A 515 37.45 43.37 25.18
C GLY A 515 38.82 42.91 24.68
N LYS A 516 39.01 41.61 24.38
CA LYS A 516 40.24 41.09 23.77
C LYS A 516 40.23 41.27 22.25
N THR A 517 41.40 41.24 21.62
CA THR A 517 41.54 41.43 20.18
C THR A 517 41.86 40.11 19.47
N LEU A 518 41.23 39.87 18.32
CA LEU A 518 41.54 38.77 17.41
C LEU A 518 42.18 39.33 16.15
N LEU A 519 43.34 38.80 15.79
CA LEU A 519 44.03 39.14 14.55
C LEU A 519 43.51 38.23 13.44
N LEU A 520 42.73 38.79 12.52
CA LEU A 520 42.13 38.05 11.42
C LEU A 520 42.59 38.68 10.10
N ARG A 521 43.28 37.90 9.26
CA ARG A 521 43.86 38.37 7.98
C ARG A 521 44.64 39.69 8.11
N GLY A 522 45.41 39.84 9.19
CA GLY A 522 46.23 41.03 9.44
C GLY A 522 45.47 42.25 9.99
N THR A 523 44.17 42.14 10.24
CA THR A 523 43.36 43.19 10.88
C THR A 523 42.96 42.76 12.30
N GLU A 524 43.13 43.64 13.27
CA GLU A 524 42.69 43.39 14.65
C GLU A 524 41.22 43.76 14.85
N TYR A 525 40.45 42.84 15.43
CA TYR A 525 39.05 43.04 15.79
C TYR A 525 38.85 42.86 17.29
N THR A 526 38.13 43.77 17.93
CA THR A 526 37.79 43.70 19.35
C THR A 526 36.55 42.83 19.56
N VAL A 527 36.64 41.86 20.46
CA VAL A 527 35.51 41.01 20.83
C VAL A 527 34.57 41.77 21.76
N THR A 528 33.33 42.03 21.33
CA THR A 528 32.34 42.77 22.14
C THR A 528 31.38 41.86 22.88
N GLY A 529 31.24 40.59 22.45
CA GLY A 529 30.31 39.66 23.07
C GLY A 529 30.49 38.21 22.62
N VAL A 530 29.83 37.31 23.35
CA VAL A 530 29.79 35.86 23.05
C VAL A 530 28.34 35.41 22.93
N ILE A 531 27.98 34.75 21.84
CA ILE A 531 26.60 34.36 21.50
C ILE A 531 26.47 32.84 21.46
N ASP A 532 25.51 32.30 22.21
CA ASP A 532 25.12 30.90 22.12
C ASP A 532 24.11 30.71 20.97
N THR A 533 24.51 29.89 20.00
CA THR A 533 23.71 29.52 18.83
C THR A 533 22.94 28.21 19.04
N GLY A 534 23.06 27.57 20.21
CA GLY A 534 22.47 26.27 20.50
C GLY A 534 23.20 25.09 19.85
N PHE A 535 24.36 25.32 19.24
CA PHE A 535 25.17 24.28 18.61
C PHE A 535 25.83 23.36 19.66
N ASP A 536 25.55 22.07 19.58
CA ASP A 536 26.11 21.04 20.47
C ASP A 536 27.18 20.21 19.76
N ILE A 537 28.44 20.58 19.97
CA ILE A 537 29.59 19.84 19.42
C ILE A 537 29.71 18.41 20.00
N SER A 538 29.19 18.17 21.21
CA SER A 538 29.31 16.87 21.88
C SER A 538 28.51 15.76 21.18
N ARG A 539 27.51 16.14 20.38
CA ARG A 539 26.80 15.21 19.49
C ARG A 539 27.77 14.45 18.57
N TYR A 540 28.83 15.11 18.13
CA TYR A 540 29.80 14.56 17.18
C TYR A 540 30.93 13.76 17.86
N ASP A 541 30.86 13.56 19.20
CA ASP A 541 31.83 12.79 19.97
C ASP A 541 32.12 11.41 19.39
N PHE A 542 31.13 10.79 18.75
CA PHE A 542 31.28 9.48 18.12
C PHE A 542 32.35 9.48 17.02
N ILE A 543 32.49 10.55 16.23
CA ILE A 543 33.48 10.66 15.15
C ILE A 543 34.89 10.42 15.69
N TRP A 544 35.20 11.04 16.83
CA TRP A 544 36.53 10.99 17.44
C TRP A 544 36.76 9.76 18.32
N ARG A 545 35.68 9.05 18.72
CA ARG A 545 35.77 7.78 19.47
C ARG A 545 35.93 6.56 18.57
N LEU A 546 35.52 6.64 17.31
CA LEU A 546 35.69 5.56 16.34
C LEU A 546 37.20 5.28 16.12
N PRO A 547 37.60 4.01 15.90
CA PRO A 547 38.98 3.67 15.57
C PRO A 547 39.39 4.26 14.22
N ILE A 548 40.64 4.70 14.12
CA ILE A 548 41.22 5.28 12.89
C ILE A 548 41.68 4.16 11.93
N ASP A 549 41.91 2.95 12.44
CA ASP A 549 42.33 1.80 11.65
C ASP A 549 41.12 1.19 10.93
N GLU A 550 40.98 1.51 9.64
CA GLU A 550 39.79 1.38 8.79
C GLU A 550 39.47 -0.07 8.36
N THR A 551 39.34 -1.01 9.29
CA THR A 551 38.99 -2.40 8.92
C THR A 551 37.49 -2.66 8.81
N ASP A 552 36.65 -1.86 9.47
CA ASP A 552 35.19 -2.01 9.46
C ASP A 552 34.53 -0.94 8.57
N THR A 553 33.88 -1.37 7.49
CA THR A 553 33.16 -0.51 6.55
C THR A 553 32.07 0.33 7.22
N LYS A 554 31.43 -0.18 8.29
CA LYS A 554 30.40 0.56 9.03
C LYS A 554 30.98 1.80 9.70
N ASP A 555 32.08 1.63 10.43
CA ASP A 555 32.70 2.70 11.20
C ASP A 555 33.28 3.79 10.28
N MET A 556 33.84 3.37 9.14
CA MET A 556 34.30 4.29 8.09
C MET A 556 33.16 5.14 7.53
N LEU A 557 32.03 4.51 7.16
CA LEU A 557 30.86 5.23 6.65
C LEU A 557 30.27 6.18 7.69
N LEU A 558 30.21 5.74 8.96
CA LEU A 558 29.67 6.55 10.04
C LEU A 558 30.56 7.77 10.33
N ARG A 559 31.89 7.59 10.35
CA ARG A 559 32.84 8.69 10.49
C ARG A 559 32.69 9.68 9.32
N ALA A 560 32.64 9.18 8.08
CA ALA A 560 32.50 10.02 6.90
C ALA A 560 31.20 10.84 6.92
N ALA A 561 30.06 10.21 7.19
CA ALA A 561 28.77 10.89 7.28
C ALA A 561 28.77 11.98 8.37
N GLY A 562 29.21 11.63 9.58
CA GLY A 562 29.28 12.59 10.69
C GLY A 562 30.25 13.75 10.41
N SER A 563 31.40 13.49 9.79
CA SER A 563 32.36 14.53 9.43
C SER A 563 31.81 15.47 8.35
N MET A 564 31.13 14.94 7.34
CA MET A 564 30.49 15.76 6.30
C MET A 564 29.36 16.62 6.89
N GLU A 565 28.56 16.04 7.77
CA GLU A 565 27.49 16.75 8.48
C GLU A 565 28.04 17.89 9.35
N LEU A 566 29.06 17.60 10.16
CA LEU A 566 29.74 18.60 10.98
C LEU A 566 30.34 19.71 10.11
N ALA A 567 31.04 19.36 9.04
CA ALA A 567 31.59 20.33 8.10
C ALA A 567 30.48 21.22 7.50
N ASN A 568 29.32 20.65 7.16
CA ASN A 568 28.17 21.40 6.67
C ASN A 568 27.61 22.35 7.73
N GLU A 569 27.41 21.91 8.98
CA GLU A 569 26.98 22.77 10.09
C GLU A 569 27.96 23.92 10.33
N LEU A 570 29.27 23.66 10.37
CA LEU A 570 30.30 24.68 10.56
C LEU A 570 30.30 25.72 9.43
N ASN A 571 29.92 25.32 8.22
CA ASN A 571 29.95 26.18 7.04
C ASN A 571 28.65 26.91 6.75
N TYR A 572 27.49 26.33 7.06
CA TYR A 572 26.21 26.87 6.63
C TYR A 572 25.28 27.20 7.79
N SER A 573 25.65 26.90 9.03
CA SER A 573 24.99 27.46 10.21
C SER A 573 25.76 28.67 10.74
N LEU A 574 25.18 29.36 11.73
CA LEU A 574 25.84 30.45 12.42
C LEU A 574 26.73 29.98 13.59
N CYS A 575 26.96 28.68 13.74
CA CYS A 575 27.73 28.14 14.86
C CYS A 575 29.22 28.52 14.83
N SER A 576 29.80 28.77 13.66
CA SER A 576 31.18 29.26 13.50
C SER A 576 31.24 30.70 12.95
N ALA A 577 30.19 31.50 13.21
CA ALA A 577 30.09 32.86 12.67
C ALA A 577 30.71 33.93 13.58
N LEU A 578 31.18 35.01 12.94
CA LEU A 578 31.46 36.30 13.56
C LEU A 578 30.25 37.22 13.37
N PHE A 579 29.68 37.67 14.47
CA PHE A 579 28.50 38.54 14.48
C PHE A 579 28.94 39.99 14.49
N THR A 580 28.36 40.79 13.61
CA THR A 580 28.78 42.17 13.32
C THR A 580 27.57 43.11 13.32
N GLY A 581 27.82 44.42 13.44
CA GLY A 581 26.75 45.43 13.35
C GLY A 581 26.35 45.67 11.90
N LYS A 582 25.13 46.19 11.69
CA LYS A 582 24.63 46.50 10.33
C LYS A 582 25.60 47.41 9.58
N GLY A 583 25.84 47.13 8.30
CA GLY A 583 26.77 47.87 7.43
C GLY A 583 28.23 47.44 7.54
N PHE A 584 28.58 46.52 8.45
CA PHE A 584 29.93 45.97 8.56
C PHE A 584 30.37 45.29 7.26
N ILE A 585 29.53 44.40 6.69
CA ILE A 585 29.95 43.54 5.57
C ILE A 585 30.27 44.39 4.35
N LYS A 586 29.43 45.37 4.03
CA LYS A 586 29.67 46.29 2.91
C LYS A 586 30.97 47.06 3.07
N LYS A 587 31.26 47.52 4.30
CA LYS A 587 32.51 48.24 4.61
C LYS A 587 33.73 47.31 4.58
N TYR A 588 33.59 46.07 5.06
CA TYR A 588 34.64 45.05 4.98
C TYR A 588 34.98 44.73 3.52
N ILE A 589 33.98 44.49 2.68
CA ILE A 589 34.18 44.25 1.24
C ILE A 589 34.86 45.46 0.62
N ALA A 590 34.41 46.68 0.92
CA ALA A 590 35.02 47.87 0.34
C ALA A 590 36.48 48.10 0.74
N LEU A 591 36.85 47.76 1.98
CA LEU A 591 38.24 47.84 2.45
C LEU A 591 39.14 46.75 1.86
N ASN A 592 38.56 45.63 1.44
CA ASN A 592 39.29 44.46 0.92
C ASN A 592 38.93 44.14 -0.53
N ALA A 593 38.47 45.15 -1.29
CA ALA A 593 37.88 44.99 -2.61
C ALA A 593 38.86 44.35 -3.61
N GLY A 594 40.14 44.75 -3.56
CA GLY A 594 41.19 44.18 -4.40
C GLY A 594 41.57 42.73 -4.06
N ASP A 595 41.30 42.30 -2.83
CA ASP A 595 41.51 40.91 -2.40
C ASP A 595 40.33 39.99 -2.77
N ALA A 596 39.17 40.56 -3.12
CA ALA A 596 38.00 39.80 -3.58
C ALA A 596 38.14 39.31 -5.03
N VAL A 597 39.09 39.90 -5.78
CA VAL A 597 39.45 39.50 -7.14
C VAL A 597 40.70 38.66 -7.09
N THR A 598 40.57 37.36 -7.36
CA THR A 598 41.66 36.40 -7.24
C THR A 598 41.98 35.74 -8.57
N SER A 599 43.21 35.23 -8.66
CA SER A 599 43.70 34.50 -9.84
C SER A 599 43.49 35.24 -11.18
N PRO A 600 43.71 36.57 -11.28
CA PRO A 600 43.65 37.25 -12.56
C PRO A 600 44.66 36.61 -13.51
N ARG A 601 44.25 36.31 -14.73
CA ARG A 601 45.12 35.69 -15.72
C ARG A 601 44.76 36.16 -17.11
N MET A 602 45.78 36.27 -17.94
CA MET A 602 45.66 36.63 -19.34
C MET A 602 46.52 35.68 -20.14
N GLY A 603 46.09 35.34 -21.34
CA GLY A 603 46.93 34.57 -22.23
C GLY A 603 46.40 34.56 -23.64
N LYS A 604 47.31 34.36 -24.59
CA LYS A 604 46.98 34.28 -26.01
C LYS A 604 47.73 33.15 -26.66
N TYR A 605 47.00 32.37 -27.45
CA TYR A 605 47.54 31.30 -28.26
C TYR A 605 48.03 31.86 -29.60
N GLU A 606 49.33 31.74 -29.86
CA GLU A 606 49.93 31.95 -31.17
C GLU A 606 50.42 30.59 -31.70
N ASN A 607 50.53 30.42 -33.03
CA ASN A 607 50.76 29.11 -33.67
C ASN A 607 51.97 28.30 -33.16
N GLU A 608 52.95 28.93 -32.52
CA GLU A 608 54.20 28.29 -32.07
C GLU A 608 54.46 28.45 -30.55
N TYR A 609 53.72 29.32 -29.84
CA TYR A 609 53.91 29.56 -28.40
C TYR A 609 52.65 30.14 -27.75
N THR A 610 52.47 29.87 -26.46
CA THR A 610 51.44 30.55 -25.63
C THR A 610 52.13 31.52 -24.68
N VAL A 611 51.77 32.80 -24.78
CA VAL A 611 52.14 33.79 -23.75
C VAL A 611 51.00 33.83 -22.75
N SER A 612 51.32 33.62 -21.47
CA SER A 612 50.33 33.76 -20.40
C SER A 612 50.94 34.44 -19.19
N VAL A 613 50.10 35.14 -18.44
CA VAL A 613 50.45 35.74 -17.17
C VAL A 613 49.34 35.43 -16.18
N SER A 614 49.72 34.98 -15.00
CA SER A 614 48.82 34.73 -13.87
C SER A 614 49.25 35.60 -12.70
N GLY A 615 48.29 36.28 -12.10
CA GLY A 615 48.44 37.06 -10.89
C GLY A 615 47.66 36.44 -9.74
N GLU A 616 47.85 37.00 -8.56
CA GLU A 616 47.11 36.61 -7.35
C GLU A 616 46.02 37.63 -7.00
N ARG A 617 46.21 38.91 -7.34
CA ARG A 617 45.30 40.01 -6.99
C ARG A 617 45.31 41.14 -8.01
N VAL A 618 44.30 42.02 -7.92
CA VAL A 618 44.20 43.25 -8.73
C VAL A 618 44.36 44.48 -7.83
N VAL A 619 45.06 45.50 -8.32
CA VAL A 619 45.38 46.75 -7.61
C VAL A 619 45.09 47.96 -8.49
N ARG A 620 44.97 49.14 -7.87
CA ARG A 620 44.95 50.41 -8.62
C ARG A 620 46.37 50.79 -9.06
N LEU A 621 46.50 51.52 -10.17
CA LEU A 621 47.82 51.95 -10.66
C LEU A 621 48.61 52.69 -9.57
N ASP A 622 47.98 53.58 -8.81
CA ASP A 622 48.63 54.39 -7.77
C ASP A 622 49.33 53.56 -6.67
N GLU A 623 48.92 52.30 -6.47
CA GLU A 623 49.55 51.40 -5.49
C GLU A 623 50.92 50.87 -5.92
N VAL A 624 51.17 50.84 -7.23
CA VAL A 624 52.35 50.21 -7.85
C VAL A 624 53.10 51.12 -8.80
N ARG A 625 52.61 52.34 -9.05
CA ARG A 625 53.06 53.24 -10.11
C ARG A 625 54.57 53.45 -10.12
N ASP A 626 55.15 53.70 -8.96
CA ASP A 626 56.58 53.99 -8.80
C ASP A 626 57.47 52.77 -9.07
N SER A 627 56.89 51.57 -9.16
CA SER A 627 57.56 50.31 -9.47
C SER A 627 57.34 49.84 -10.91
N VAL A 628 56.53 50.54 -11.73
CA VAL A 628 56.20 50.09 -13.09
C VAL A 628 57.31 50.44 -14.08
N ILE A 629 57.76 49.45 -14.85
CA ILE A 629 58.57 49.64 -16.06
C ILE A 629 57.61 49.76 -17.25
N TRP A 630 57.50 50.95 -17.80
CA TRP A 630 56.58 51.26 -18.91
C TRP A 630 57.16 50.89 -20.27
N PHE A 631 56.33 50.38 -21.18
CA PHE A 631 56.76 49.99 -22.53
C PHE A 631 56.86 51.18 -23.50
N ASP A 632 56.06 52.24 -23.30
CA ASP A 632 55.92 53.36 -24.23
C ASP A 632 55.97 54.76 -23.56
N GLY A 633 56.69 54.87 -22.44
CA GLY A 633 56.88 56.10 -21.67
C GLY A 633 56.06 56.14 -20.39
N GLU A 634 56.47 56.98 -19.43
CA GLU A 634 55.83 57.04 -18.11
C GLU A 634 54.38 57.53 -18.19
N ARG A 635 53.47 56.85 -17.49
CA ARG A 635 52.04 57.15 -17.49
C ARG A 635 51.56 57.55 -16.09
N THR A 636 50.66 58.52 -16.05
CA THR A 636 50.00 58.97 -14.80
C THR A 636 48.63 58.33 -14.58
N ALA A 637 48.08 57.63 -15.58
CA ALA A 637 46.81 56.91 -15.52
C ALA A 637 46.77 55.78 -16.57
N LEU A 638 45.90 54.79 -16.37
CA LEU A 638 45.60 53.73 -17.35
C LEU A 638 44.25 53.99 -18.03
N GLY A 639 44.14 53.70 -19.33
CA GLY A 639 42.86 53.60 -20.02
C GLY A 639 42.07 52.34 -19.63
N ASP A 640 40.78 52.30 -19.97
CA ASP A 640 39.84 51.23 -19.56
C ASP A 640 40.16 49.82 -20.12
N ARG A 641 41.14 49.71 -21.02
CA ARG A 641 41.60 48.44 -21.60
C ARG A 641 43.12 48.35 -21.59
N GLU A 642 43.76 49.06 -20.68
CA GLU A 642 45.20 49.02 -20.44
C GLU A 642 45.46 48.39 -19.07
N ILE A 643 46.49 47.56 -19.00
CA ILE A 643 46.83 46.83 -17.79
C ILE A 643 48.35 46.77 -17.59
N VAL A 644 48.76 46.74 -16.34
CA VAL A 644 50.14 46.48 -15.93
C VAL A 644 50.17 45.15 -15.19
N VAL A 645 51.14 44.28 -15.50
CA VAL A 645 51.20 42.92 -14.93
C VAL A 645 52.55 42.66 -14.26
N CYS A 646 52.61 41.70 -13.34
CA CYS A 646 53.84 41.32 -12.65
C CYS A 646 54.67 40.32 -13.47
N ALA A 647 55.99 40.55 -13.56
CA ALA A 647 56.93 39.71 -14.30
C ALA A 647 57.00 38.26 -13.77
N GLU A 648 56.95 38.06 -12.45
CA GLU A 648 57.02 36.71 -11.85
C GLU A 648 55.82 35.82 -12.20
N GLY A 649 54.68 36.43 -12.52
CA GLY A 649 53.47 35.73 -12.93
C GLY A 649 53.50 35.21 -14.37
N MET A 650 54.58 35.47 -15.11
CA MET A 650 54.63 35.23 -16.55
C MET A 650 55.23 33.88 -16.91
N TYR A 651 54.51 33.19 -17.79
CA TYR A 651 54.89 31.90 -18.30
C TYR A 651 54.88 31.93 -19.83
N LEU A 652 55.99 31.52 -20.44
CA LEU A 652 56.03 31.18 -21.85
C LEU A 652 55.91 29.67 -21.97
N THR A 653 54.89 29.18 -22.68
CA THR A 653 54.76 27.74 -22.95
C THR A 653 54.99 27.50 -24.43
N ASP A 654 56.10 26.84 -24.76
CA ASP A 654 56.37 26.30 -26.09
C ASP A 654 55.65 24.96 -26.22
N ILE A 655 54.93 24.76 -27.33
CA ILE A 655 54.08 23.59 -27.58
C ILE A 655 54.92 22.31 -27.69
N TYR A 656 56.23 22.41 -27.90
CA TYR A 656 57.15 21.28 -28.09
C TYR A 656 58.19 21.08 -26.98
N SER A 657 58.57 22.11 -26.21
CA SER A 657 59.69 22.03 -25.24
C SER A 657 59.32 22.29 -23.78
N GLY A 658 58.06 22.62 -23.46
CA GLY A 658 57.59 22.81 -22.09
C GLY A 658 57.49 24.29 -21.66
N THR A 659 57.18 24.52 -20.39
CA THR A 659 56.98 25.87 -19.81
C THR A 659 58.29 26.46 -19.31
N GLU A 660 58.65 27.65 -19.78
CA GLU A 660 59.77 28.46 -19.29
C GLU A 660 59.24 29.73 -18.60
N THR A 661 59.79 30.07 -17.44
CA THR A 661 59.60 31.36 -16.78
C THR A 661 60.49 32.41 -17.45
N VAL A 662 59.93 33.58 -17.77
CA VAL A 662 60.69 34.63 -18.47
C VAL A 662 61.32 35.57 -17.44
N GLU A 663 62.64 35.45 -17.22
CA GLU A 663 63.38 36.30 -16.27
C GLU A 663 63.78 37.67 -16.86
N ASP A 664 63.77 37.83 -18.18
CA ASP A 664 64.20 39.05 -18.87
C ASP A 664 63.02 40.00 -19.18
N VAL A 665 62.95 41.11 -18.44
CA VAL A 665 61.89 42.12 -18.54
C VAL A 665 61.81 42.78 -19.92
N GLU A 666 62.92 42.94 -20.63
CA GLU A 666 62.93 43.55 -21.98
C GLU A 666 62.34 42.59 -23.01
N LYS A 667 62.66 41.30 -22.88
CA LYS A 667 62.10 40.23 -23.72
C LYS A 667 60.61 40.02 -23.47
N VAL A 668 60.17 40.14 -22.22
CA VAL A 668 58.75 40.15 -21.82
C VAL A 668 57.99 41.29 -22.51
N ALA A 669 58.54 42.51 -22.46
CA ALA A 669 57.93 43.68 -23.05
C ALA A 669 57.68 43.50 -24.55
N GLU A 670 58.66 42.93 -25.26
CA GLU A 670 58.54 42.66 -26.70
C GLU A 670 57.46 41.61 -27.02
N LEU A 671 57.36 40.55 -26.22
CA LEU A 671 56.38 39.46 -26.42
C LEU A 671 54.94 39.93 -26.22
N PHE A 672 54.67 40.69 -25.16
CA PHE A 672 53.34 41.23 -24.90
C PHE A 672 52.98 42.36 -25.88
N ALA A 673 53.94 43.17 -26.32
CA ALA A 673 53.73 44.14 -27.38
C ALA A 673 53.34 43.48 -28.72
N LYS A 674 53.88 42.28 -29.03
CA LYS A 674 53.48 41.49 -30.21
C LYS A 674 52.15 40.75 -30.04
N ALA A 675 51.83 40.30 -28.83
CA ALA A 675 50.59 39.59 -28.54
C ALA A 675 49.33 40.46 -28.75
N GLY A 676 49.44 41.78 -28.64
CA GLY A 676 48.31 42.71 -28.84
C GLY A 676 47.25 42.57 -27.75
N GLN A 677 45.97 42.73 -28.11
CA GLN A 677 44.86 42.63 -27.16
C GLN A 677 44.61 41.17 -26.73
N MET A 678 44.34 40.99 -25.44
CA MET A 678 44.07 39.71 -24.80
C MET A 678 42.93 39.83 -23.79
N ASP A 679 42.29 38.71 -23.48
CA ASP A 679 41.19 38.68 -22.52
C ASP A 679 41.72 38.48 -21.09
N LEU A 680 41.16 39.24 -20.15
CA LEU A 680 41.45 39.16 -18.73
C LEU A 680 40.41 38.27 -18.06
N TYR A 681 40.84 37.08 -17.65
CA TYR A 681 40.06 36.19 -16.82
C TYR A 681 40.40 36.41 -15.36
N TYR A 682 39.41 36.44 -14.48
CA TYR A 682 39.64 36.55 -13.04
C TYR A 682 38.51 35.86 -12.28
N ASN A 683 38.77 35.49 -11.03
CA ASN A 683 37.72 35.01 -10.15
C ASN A 683 37.25 36.16 -9.27
N TYR A 684 35.95 36.43 -9.28
CA TYR A 684 35.30 37.26 -8.28
C TYR A 684 34.33 36.39 -7.52
N ASN A 685 34.52 36.22 -6.20
CA ASN A 685 33.72 35.30 -5.39
C ASN A 685 33.50 33.96 -6.10
N TYR A 686 34.60 33.29 -6.49
CA TYR A 686 34.62 31.97 -7.17
C TYR A 686 34.01 31.91 -8.58
N ARG A 687 33.51 33.02 -9.10
CA ARG A 687 33.02 33.08 -10.46
C ARG A 687 34.14 33.56 -11.37
N GLU A 688 34.53 32.68 -12.28
CA GLU A 688 35.36 33.08 -13.40
C GLU A 688 34.59 34.08 -14.27
N THR A 689 35.15 35.28 -14.37
CA THR A 689 34.67 36.38 -15.18
C THR A 689 35.73 36.70 -16.22
N CYS A 690 35.30 37.17 -17.39
CA CYS A 690 36.18 37.53 -18.49
C CYS A 690 35.86 38.96 -18.91
N LEU A 691 36.88 39.81 -19.00
CA LEU A 691 36.79 41.12 -19.62
C LEU A 691 37.67 41.12 -20.88
N GLU A 692 37.07 41.43 -22.01
CA GLU A 692 37.73 41.30 -23.31
C GLU A 692 38.64 42.48 -23.63
N GLY A 693 39.70 42.23 -24.40
CA GLY A 693 40.41 43.27 -25.16
C GLY A 693 41.43 44.14 -24.41
N PHE A 694 42.12 43.62 -23.39
CA PHE A 694 43.16 44.35 -22.65
C PHE A 694 44.52 44.33 -23.36
N THR A 695 45.24 45.46 -23.26
CA THR A 695 46.62 45.61 -23.73
C THR A 695 47.56 45.81 -22.54
N VAL A 696 48.65 45.03 -22.49
CA VAL A 696 49.68 45.20 -21.45
C VAL A 696 50.58 46.38 -21.83
N VAL A 697 50.65 47.40 -20.98
CA VAL A 697 51.37 48.66 -21.25
C VAL A 697 52.59 48.88 -20.35
N GLY A 698 52.76 48.03 -19.34
CA GLY A 698 53.91 48.07 -18.45
C GLY A 698 54.00 46.80 -17.60
N VAL A 699 55.15 46.64 -16.93
CA VAL A 699 55.44 45.47 -16.10
C VAL A 699 55.97 45.91 -14.75
N ILE A 700 55.50 45.25 -13.70
CA ILE A 700 56.08 45.34 -12.36
C ILE A 700 57.20 44.30 -12.29
N PRO A 701 58.47 44.71 -12.15
CA PRO A 701 59.58 43.78 -12.00
C PRO A 701 59.37 42.93 -10.73
N GLY A 702 59.83 41.68 -10.75
CA GLY A 702 59.76 40.80 -9.58
C GLY A 702 60.51 41.35 -8.37
N PRO A 703 60.23 40.85 -7.14
CA PRO A 703 60.96 41.20 -5.93
C PRO A 703 62.46 41.09 -6.13
N ASP A 704 63.18 42.17 -5.84
CA ASP A 704 64.59 42.10 -5.51
C ASP A 704 64.69 41.57 -4.06
N PRO A 705 65.22 40.35 -3.83
CA PRO A 705 65.33 39.80 -2.48
C PRO A 705 66.20 40.64 -1.53
N ASP A 706 66.99 41.58 -2.06
CA ASP A 706 67.87 42.47 -1.30
C ASP A 706 67.29 43.89 -1.05
N ASP A 707 66.07 44.22 -1.53
CA ASP A 707 65.43 45.53 -1.30
C ASP A 707 64.54 45.56 -0.04
N PRO A 708 64.96 46.22 1.06
CA PRO A 708 64.16 46.35 2.28
C PRO A 708 62.95 47.30 2.15
N GLY A 709 62.84 48.06 1.06
CA GLY A 709 61.70 48.92 0.75
C GLY A 709 60.60 48.26 -0.08
N TYR A 710 60.83 47.03 -0.57
CA TYR A 710 59.91 46.35 -1.49
C TYR A 710 58.64 45.87 -0.76
N ASN A 711 57.48 46.28 -1.27
CA ASN A 711 56.19 45.85 -0.73
C ASN A 711 55.85 44.44 -1.22
N LYS A 712 55.99 43.44 -0.35
CA LYS A 712 55.60 42.03 -0.63
C LYS A 712 54.16 41.87 -1.12
N LYS A 713 53.28 42.85 -0.90
CA LYS A 713 51.92 42.84 -1.46
C LYS A 713 51.91 42.99 -3.00
N ASN A 714 52.97 43.50 -3.63
CA ASN A 714 52.98 43.77 -5.07
C ASN A 714 53.37 42.55 -5.94
N ILE A 715 53.77 41.45 -5.31
CA ILE A 715 54.10 40.18 -5.96
C ILE A 715 52.83 39.61 -6.60
N TYR A 716 52.90 39.22 -7.88
CA TYR A 716 51.78 38.72 -8.67
C TYR A 716 50.58 39.67 -8.79
N ALA A 717 50.76 40.99 -8.64
CA ALA A 717 49.67 41.97 -8.77
C ALA A 717 49.42 42.40 -10.23
N PHE A 718 48.16 42.62 -10.58
CA PHE A 718 47.73 43.23 -11.85
C PHE A 718 47.18 44.64 -11.58
N ALA A 719 47.76 45.67 -12.19
CA ALA A 719 47.30 47.04 -12.05
C ALA A 719 46.36 47.44 -13.20
N VAL A 720 45.16 47.90 -12.87
CA VAL A 720 44.12 48.32 -13.83
C VAL A 720 43.72 49.78 -13.59
N SER A 721 42.94 50.37 -14.51
CA SER A 721 42.35 51.70 -14.31
C SER A 721 41.35 51.70 -13.14
N ASP A 722 41.06 52.88 -12.57
CA ASP A 722 40.09 53.00 -11.48
C ASP A 722 38.70 52.47 -11.87
N ALA A 723 38.26 52.75 -13.10
CA ALA A 723 36.97 52.29 -13.61
C ALA A 723 36.91 50.77 -13.74
N VAL A 724 37.98 50.14 -14.25
CA VAL A 724 38.07 48.68 -14.37
C VAL A 724 38.19 48.04 -12.98
N PHE A 725 38.95 48.64 -12.07
CA PHE A 725 39.03 48.17 -10.69
C PHE A 725 37.64 48.15 -10.04
N ASP A 726 36.87 49.23 -10.19
CA ASP A 726 35.52 49.33 -9.66
C ASP A 726 34.56 48.31 -10.31
N GLU A 727 34.64 48.11 -11.63
CA GLU A 727 33.88 47.08 -12.37
C GLU A 727 34.21 45.67 -11.87
N MET A 728 35.49 45.38 -11.63
CA MET A 728 35.96 44.06 -11.19
C MET A 728 35.63 43.78 -9.72
N THR A 729 35.53 44.81 -8.88
CA THR A 729 35.44 44.65 -7.41
C THR A 729 34.05 44.96 -6.82
N PHE A 730 33.19 45.71 -7.52
CA PHE A 730 31.86 46.07 -7.04
C PHE A 730 30.77 45.88 -8.11
N PRO A 731 30.17 44.69 -8.23
CA PRO A 731 29.05 44.45 -9.14
C PRO A 731 27.71 45.09 -8.69
N GLY A 732 27.71 45.91 -7.64
CA GLY A 732 26.53 46.66 -7.16
C GLY A 732 25.71 45.97 -6.07
N GLU A 733 25.76 44.64 -5.94
CA GLU A 733 25.12 43.87 -4.85
C GLU A 733 26.15 43.10 -4.01
N THR A 734 25.85 42.92 -2.73
CA THR A 734 26.62 42.05 -1.84
C THR A 734 26.35 40.59 -2.20
N VAL A 735 27.40 39.78 -2.34
CA VAL A 735 27.29 38.33 -2.56
C VAL A 735 27.53 37.58 -1.25
N TYR A 736 26.60 36.72 -0.87
CA TYR A 736 26.64 35.89 0.32
C TYR A 736 26.82 34.42 -0.06
N SER A 737 27.39 33.63 0.85
CA SER A 737 27.52 32.18 0.65
C SER A 737 26.22 31.43 0.94
N CYS A 738 25.41 31.94 1.86
CA CYS A 738 24.04 31.48 2.10
C CYS A 738 23.19 32.59 2.74
N ALA A 739 21.87 32.41 2.72
CA ALA A 739 20.92 33.22 3.47
C ALA A 739 20.45 32.44 4.69
N VAL A 740 20.44 33.05 5.87
CA VAL A 740 20.04 32.42 7.12
C VAL A 740 18.83 33.13 7.73
N ALA A 741 17.86 32.36 8.21
CA ALA A 741 16.69 32.82 8.94
C ALA A 741 16.41 31.91 10.15
N ALA A 742 15.45 32.32 10.99
CA ALA A 742 14.89 31.44 12.00
C ALA A 742 13.97 30.38 11.36
N MET A 743 14.07 29.13 11.81
CA MET A 743 13.17 28.07 11.37
C MET A 743 11.74 28.35 11.89
N PRO A 744 10.68 28.14 11.10
CA PRO A 744 9.30 28.27 11.58
C PRO A 744 9.01 27.37 12.78
N SER A 745 8.24 27.87 13.75
CA SER A 745 7.92 27.13 14.98
C SER A 745 6.80 26.08 14.82
N THR A 746 6.11 26.05 13.68
CA THR A 746 5.00 25.12 13.41
C THR A 746 5.37 24.12 12.34
N ALA A 747 4.90 22.88 12.46
CA ALA A 747 5.14 21.83 11.48
C ALA A 747 4.64 22.19 10.07
N SER A 748 3.53 22.94 9.97
CA SER A 748 3.03 23.45 8.67
C SER A 748 4.00 24.47 8.09
N GLY A 749 4.46 25.44 8.88
CA GLY A 749 5.40 26.45 8.41
C GLY A 749 6.74 25.85 7.96
N ILE A 750 7.26 24.84 8.66
CA ILE A 750 8.45 24.10 8.24
C ILE A 750 8.20 23.43 6.90
N LYS A 751 7.07 22.73 6.75
CA LYS A 751 6.71 22.08 5.49
C LYS A 751 6.60 23.06 4.34
N ASP A 752 6.00 24.23 4.56
CA ASP A 752 5.82 25.26 3.54
C ASP A 752 7.18 25.82 3.09
N LEU A 753 8.09 26.09 4.04
CA LEU A 753 9.47 26.49 3.75
C LEU A 753 10.23 25.42 2.97
N VAL A 754 10.19 24.16 3.43
CA VAL A 754 10.86 23.04 2.72
C VAL A 754 10.28 22.88 1.32
N SER A 755 8.96 22.97 1.17
CA SER A 755 8.31 22.88 -0.15
C SER A 755 8.77 23.99 -1.09
N TYR A 756 8.89 25.22 -0.59
CA TYR A 756 9.43 26.35 -1.34
C TYR A 756 10.89 26.09 -1.75
N CYS A 757 11.74 25.71 -0.80
CA CYS A 757 13.18 25.46 -1.00
C CYS A 757 13.49 24.38 -2.05
N TYR A 758 12.64 23.37 -2.15
CA TYR A 758 12.80 22.26 -3.10
C TYR A 758 11.86 22.33 -4.31
N SER A 759 11.05 23.38 -4.42
CA SER A 759 10.29 23.67 -5.64
C SER A 759 11.19 24.31 -6.68
N THR A 760 11.02 23.91 -7.94
CA THR A 760 11.79 24.44 -9.07
C THR A 760 10.99 25.54 -9.75
N ASP A 761 11.54 26.75 -9.78
CA ASP A 761 11.03 27.86 -10.60
C ASP A 761 12.10 28.25 -11.63
N ASP A 762 11.77 28.16 -12.92
CA ASP A 762 12.71 28.36 -14.04
C ASP A 762 14.07 27.63 -13.93
N GLY A 763 14.08 26.48 -13.23
CA GLY A 763 15.28 25.68 -13.00
C GLY A 763 16.19 26.21 -11.89
N VAL A 764 15.67 27.04 -10.98
CA VAL A 764 16.34 27.48 -9.75
C VAL A 764 15.68 26.80 -8.55
N VAL A 765 16.50 26.41 -7.57
CA VAL A 765 16.07 25.87 -6.27
C VAL A 765 16.87 26.52 -5.15
N TYR A 766 16.33 26.45 -3.95
CA TYR A 766 16.89 27.06 -2.75
C TYR A 766 17.12 26.01 -1.64
N PRO A 767 18.03 25.03 -1.82
CA PRO A 767 18.17 23.90 -0.90
C PRO A 767 18.53 24.34 0.51
N LEU A 768 17.86 23.74 1.49
CA LEU A 768 18.16 23.96 2.90
C LEU A 768 19.47 23.26 3.28
N GLN A 769 20.35 23.97 3.96
CA GLN A 769 21.59 23.44 4.52
C GLN A 769 21.42 23.24 6.02
N SER A 770 21.40 21.97 6.42
CA SER A 770 21.39 21.53 7.82
C SER A 770 21.89 20.09 7.87
N GLY A 771 22.24 19.60 9.05
CA GLY A 771 22.71 18.22 9.21
C GLY A 771 21.74 17.18 8.65
N ALA A 772 20.43 17.40 8.82
CA ALA A 772 19.41 16.49 8.29
C ALA A 772 19.18 16.62 6.77
N THR A 773 19.09 17.84 6.25
CA THR A 773 18.74 18.08 4.83
C THR A 773 19.91 17.77 3.90
N PHE A 774 21.15 18.01 4.33
CA PHE A 774 22.35 17.71 3.55
C PHE A 774 22.49 16.20 3.26
N GLU A 775 22.24 15.36 4.27
CA GLU A 775 22.26 13.90 4.11
C GLU A 775 21.15 13.42 3.16
N LEU A 776 19.94 13.96 3.33
CA LEU A 776 18.79 13.61 2.49
C LEU A 776 18.98 14.02 1.03
N ASP A 777 19.49 15.23 0.78
CA ASP A 777 19.79 15.73 -0.56
C ASP A 777 20.78 14.81 -1.27
N SER A 778 21.82 14.36 -0.54
CA SER A 778 22.87 13.47 -1.07
C SER A 778 22.35 12.07 -1.40
N LEU A 779 21.31 11.61 -0.70
CA LEU A 779 20.71 10.28 -0.88
C LEU A 779 19.41 10.29 -1.70
N ASN A 780 18.89 11.46 -2.07
CA ASN A 780 17.57 11.61 -2.67
C ASN A 780 17.42 10.76 -3.95
N GLU A 781 18.39 10.82 -4.87
CA GLU A 781 18.36 10.01 -6.10
C GLU A 781 18.37 8.51 -5.82
N VAL A 782 19.16 8.08 -4.83
CA VAL A 782 19.23 6.67 -4.42
C VAL A 782 17.90 6.22 -3.83
N PHE A 783 17.30 7.01 -2.94
CA PHE A 783 15.98 6.70 -2.37
C PHE A 783 14.87 6.73 -3.42
N TYR A 784 14.95 7.64 -4.39
CA TYR A 784 14.02 7.69 -5.51
C TYR A 784 14.06 6.40 -6.33
N GLU A 785 15.25 5.92 -6.72
CA GLU A 785 15.38 4.68 -7.49
C GLU A 785 14.99 3.45 -6.66
N ILE A 786 15.36 3.40 -5.38
CA ILE A 786 14.94 2.35 -4.46
C ILE A 786 13.41 2.30 -4.35
N SER A 787 12.74 3.46 -4.25
CA SER A 787 11.28 3.53 -4.13
C SER A 787 10.56 2.87 -5.32
N ARG A 788 11.07 3.04 -6.54
CA ARG A 788 10.53 2.44 -7.77
C ARG A 788 10.61 0.92 -7.75
N VAL A 789 11.71 0.36 -7.24
CA VAL A 789 11.88 -1.09 -7.08
C VAL A 789 10.87 -1.63 -6.06
N PHE A 790 10.65 -0.92 -4.96
CA PHE A 790 9.72 -1.34 -3.92
C PHE A 790 8.24 -1.30 -4.33
N VAL A 791 7.85 -0.61 -5.41
CA VAL A 791 6.51 -0.76 -5.99
C VAL A 791 6.30 -2.21 -6.48
N TRP A 792 7.28 -2.76 -7.19
CA TRP A 792 7.22 -4.12 -7.74
C TRP A 792 7.31 -5.19 -6.66
N VAL A 793 8.16 -4.98 -5.65
CA VAL A 793 8.26 -5.86 -4.48
C VAL A 793 6.91 -5.91 -3.73
N GLY A 794 6.23 -4.77 -3.59
CA GLY A 794 4.90 -4.70 -3.01
C GLY A 794 3.90 -5.52 -3.83
N LEU A 795 3.82 -5.28 -5.14
CA LEU A 795 2.93 -6.03 -6.02
C LEU A 795 3.16 -7.55 -5.93
N PHE A 796 4.42 -7.98 -5.89
CA PHE A 796 4.78 -9.39 -5.70
C PHE A 796 4.17 -9.97 -4.42
N PHE A 797 4.31 -9.29 -3.27
CA PHE A 797 3.77 -9.78 -2.00
C PHE A 797 2.23 -9.77 -1.98
N ALA A 798 1.58 -8.83 -2.65
CA ALA A 798 0.12 -8.84 -2.80
C ALA A 798 -0.37 -10.05 -3.61
N VAL A 799 0.28 -10.35 -4.74
CA VAL A 799 -0.02 -11.53 -5.56
C VAL A 799 0.27 -12.81 -4.79
N PHE A 800 1.40 -12.88 -4.09
CA PHE A 800 1.77 -14.02 -3.26
C PHE A 800 0.73 -14.31 -2.18
N ALA A 801 0.23 -13.28 -1.48
CA ALA A 801 -0.87 -13.42 -0.52
C ALA A 801 -2.16 -13.94 -1.16
N ALA A 802 -2.51 -13.47 -2.36
CA ALA A 802 -3.68 -13.95 -3.11
C ALA A 802 -3.57 -15.44 -3.48
N VAL A 803 -2.38 -15.91 -3.88
CA VAL A 803 -2.14 -17.33 -4.19
C VAL A 803 -2.30 -18.19 -2.94
N LEU A 804 -1.71 -17.78 -1.80
CA LEU A 804 -1.84 -18.50 -0.53
C LEU A 804 -3.31 -18.63 -0.10
N PHE A 805 -4.07 -17.54 -0.18
CA PHE A 805 -5.49 -17.54 0.14
C PHE A 805 -6.29 -18.39 -0.84
N SER A 806 -5.99 -18.31 -2.14
CA SER A 806 -6.68 -19.11 -3.15
C SER A 806 -6.50 -20.60 -2.90
N ALA A 807 -5.31 -21.05 -2.52
CA ALA A 807 -5.05 -22.44 -2.17
C ALA A 807 -5.82 -22.89 -0.92
N PHE A 808 -5.90 -22.03 0.09
CA PHE A 808 -6.70 -22.28 1.29
C PHE A 808 -8.20 -22.39 0.96
N ILE A 809 -8.74 -21.40 0.25
CA ILE A 809 -10.16 -21.36 -0.14
C ILE A 809 -10.51 -22.53 -1.04
N ALA A 810 -9.67 -22.91 -1.99
CA ALA A 810 -9.91 -24.10 -2.82
C ALA A 810 -10.12 -25.37 -1.99
N SER A 811 -9.35 -25.55 -0.91
CA SER A 811 -9.56 -26.67 0.02
C SER A 811 -10.83 -26.51 0.87
N SER A 812 -11.20 -25.29 1.25
CA SER A 812 -12.44 -25.03 1.99
C SER A 812 -13.67 -25.37 1.14
N VAL A 813 -13.69 -24.90 -0.13
CA VAL A 813 -14.77 -25.18 -1.07
C VAL A 813 -14.91 -26.69 -1.35
N ALA A 814 -13.80 -27.41 -1.46
CA ALA A 814 -13.82 -28.86 -1.65
C ALA A 814 -14.46 -29.60 -0.47
N TYR A 815 -14.23 -29.14 0.77
CA TYR A 815 -14.84 -29.72 1.96
C TYR A 815 -16.35 -29.44 2.04
N LYS A 816 -16.78 -28.23 1.64
CA LYS A 816 -18.19 -27.79 1.68
C LYS A 816 -18.99 -28.10 0.42
N LYS A 817 -18.49 -28.97 -0.44
CA LYS A 817 -19.11 -29.26 -1.74
C LYS A 817 -20.56 -29.73 -1.61
N GLN A 818 -20.86 -30.61 -0.65
CA GLN A 818 -22.22 -31.10 -0.39
C GLN A 818 -23.14 -29.97 0.12
N GLU A 819 -22.71 -29.17 1.10
CA GLU A 819 -23.44 -28.01 1.62
C GLU A 819 -23.81 -27.02 0.50
N ILE A 820 -22.87 -26.72 -0.41
CA ILE A 820 -23.12 -25.86 -1.58
C ILE A 820 -24.19 -26.47 -2.50
N GLY A 821 -24.13 -27.79 -2.73
CA GLY A 821 -25.11 -28.51 -3.52
C GLY A 821 -26.52 -28.38 -2.94
N ILE A 822 -26.65 -28.53 -1.62
CA ILE A 822 -27.90 -28.38 -0.87
C ILE A 822 -28.44 -26.96 -1.00
N LEU A 823 -27.60 -25.94 -0.73
CA LEU A 823 -27.98 -24.53 -0.86
C LEU A 823 -28.50 -24.19 -2.25
N ARG A 824 -27.80 -24.68 -3.28
CA ARG A 824 -28.21 -24.45 -4.67
C ARG A 824 -29.49 -25.19 -5.03
N ALA A 825 -29.71 -26.39 -4.48
CA ALA A 825 -30.98 -27.09 -4.65
C ALA A 825 -32.15 -26.33 -4.03
N ILE A 826 -31.97 -25.68 -2.89
CA ILE A 826 -33.01 -24.88 -2.23
C ILE A 826 -33.33 -23.60 -3.02
N GLY A 827 -32.38 -23.08 -3.81
CA GLY A 827 -32.56 -21.91 -4.67
C GLY A 827 -31.45 -20.86 -4.61
N SER A 828 -30.35 -21.12 -3.90
CA SER A 828 -29.19 -20.22 -3.81
C SER A 828 -28.48 -20.07 -5.15
N ARG A 829 -28.00 -18.85 -5.45
CA ARG A 829 -27.28 -18.53 -6.69
C ARG A 829 -25.78 -18.73 -6.56
N SER A 830 -25.08 -18.79 -7.69
CA SER A 830 -23.62 -18.79 -7.74
C SER A 830 -22.99 -17.59 -6.99
N ALA A 831 -23.61 -16.41 -7.07
CA ALA A 831 -23.18 -15.21 -6.34
C ALA A 831 -23.32 -15.35 -4.82
N ASP A 832 -24.33 -16.07 -4.34
CA ASP A 832 -24.53 -16.33 -2.91
C ASP A 832 -23.49 -17.31 -2.38
N VAL A 833 -23.14 -18.33 -3.18
CA VAL A 833 -22.01 -19.23 -2.89
C VAL A 833 -20.71 -18.44 -2.81
N PHE A 834 -20.47 -17.50 -3.73
CA PHE A 834 -19.30 -16.62 -3.67
C PHE A 834 -19.27 -15.78 -2.39
N ARG A 835 -20.39 -15.22 -1.94
CA ARG A 835 -20.45 -14.45 -0.69
C ARG A 835 -20.02 -15.25 0.55
N ILE A 836 -20.30 -16.55 0.59
CA ILE A 836 -19.89 -17.44 1.69
C ILE A 836 -18.36 -17.50 1.78
N PHE A 837 -17.70 -17.87 0.68
CA PHE A 837 -16.24 -18.02 0.65
C PHE A 837 -15.50 -16.68 0.66
N PHE A 838 -16.09 -15.64 0.04
CA PHE A 838 -15.61 -14.28 0.18
C PHE A 838 -15.60 -13.86 1.65
N SER A 839 -16.69 -14.10 2.40
CA SER A 839 -16.72 -13.78 3.83
C SER A 839 -15.66 -14.56 4.62
N GLU A 840 -15.36 -15.80 4.27
CA GLU A 840 -14.29 -16.59 4.89
C GLU A 840 -12.92 -15.94 4.65
N SER A 841 -12.56 -15.69 3.38
CA SER A 841 -11.30 -15.04 3.02
C SER A 841 -11.18 -13.63 3.58
N PHE A 842 -12.29 -12.89 3.66
CA PHE A 842 -12.36 -11.53 4.18
C PHE A 842 -12.07 -11.47 5.68
N ILE A 843 -12.58 -12.43 6.46
CA ILE A 843 -12.26 -12.53 7.90
C ILE A 843 -10.76 -12.72 8.11
N ILE A 844 -10.14 -13.63 7.33
CA ILE A 844 -8.69 -13.88 7.40
C ILE A 844 -7.92 -12.62 6.96
N ALA A 845 -8.32 -11.99 5.85
CA ALA A 845 -7.70 -10.78 5.34
C ALA A 845 -7.74 -9.64 6.37
N MET A 846 -8.88 -9.44 7.04
CA MET A 846 -9.07 -8.36 8.00
C MET A 846 -8.27 -8.58 9.28
N ALA A 847 -8.18 -9.84 9.75
CA ALA A 847 -7.33 -10.19 10.88
C ALA A 847 -5.85 -9.88 10.57
N ASN A 848 -5.37 -10.25 9.38
CA ASN A 848 -4.00 -9.93 8.98
C ASN A 848 -3.78 -8.45 8.70
N PHE A 849 -4.76 -7.74 8.13
CA PHE A 849 -4.69 -6.29 7.96
C PHE A 849 -4.39 -5.60 9.30
N LEU A 850 -5.13 -5.95 10.36
CA LEU A 850 -4.92 -5.38 11.68
C LEU A 850 -3.54 -5.71 12.25
N LEU A 851 -3.15 -6.98 12.20
CA LEU A 851 -1.86 -7.44 12.73
C LEU A 851 -0.67 -6.88 11.95
N SER A 852 -0.74 -6.86 10.62
CA SER A 852 0.28 -6.28 9.74
C SER A 852 0.38 -4.77 9.90
N SER A 853 -0.74 -4.07 10.13
CA SER A 853 -0.71 -2.62 10.39
C SER A 853 0.10 -2.31 11.65
N ILE A 854 -0.15 -3.04 12.74
CA ILE A 854 0.58 -2.88 14.00
C ILE A 854 2.05 -3.27 13.81
N ALA A 855 2.33 -4.43 13.19
CA ALA A 855 3.68 -4.89 12.96
C ALA A 855 4.49 -3.90 12.10
N SER A 856 3.89 -3.36 11.04
CA SER A 856 4.57 -2.41 10.14
C SER A 856 4.85 -1.08 10.84
N ALA A 857 3.90 -0.57 11.63
CA ALA A 857 4.11 0.65 12.43
C ALA A 857 5.28 0.48 13.42
N ILE A 858 5.35 -0.66 14.11
CA ILE A 858 6.46 -0.98 15.02
C ILE A 858 7.78 -1.09 14.27
N ILE A 859 7.82 -1.82 13.15
CA ILE A 859 9.04 -2.01 12.37
C ILE A 859 9.55 -0.67 11.82
N VAL A 860 8.68 0.18 11.27
CA VAL A 860 9.06 1.51 10.77
C VAL A 860 9.60 2.38 11.90
N ALA A 861 8.94 2.40 13.06
CA ALA A 861 9.43 3.14 14.23
C ALA A 861 10.81 2.62 14.70
N VAL A 862 11.02 1.31 14.71
CA VAL A 862 12.31 0.69 15.07
C VAL A 862 13.40 1.04 14.06
N ILE A 863 13.11 1.01 12.76
CA ILE A 863 14.08 1.37 11.71
C ILE A 863 14.50 2.83 11.87
N ASN A 864 13.55 3.77 11.96
CA ASN A 864 13.86 5.19 12.13
C ASN A 864 14.63 5.45 13.44
N ALA A 865 14.24 4.81 14.54
CA ALA A 865 14.95 4.94 15.82
C ALA A 865 16.37 4.36 15.77
N ARG A 866 16.60 3.31 14.97
CA ARG A 866 17.93 2.74 14.76
C ARG A 866 18.82 3.66 13.93
N ILE A 867 18.31 4.21 12.83
CA ILE A 867 19.02 5.18 12.00
C ILE A 867 19.50 6.37 12.87
N ARG A 868 18.60 6.93 13.69
CA ARG A 868 18.95 8.03 14.61
C ARG A 868 19.95 7.64 15.70
N ARG A 869 19.84 6.44 16.26
CA ARG A 869 20.80 5.97 17.29
C ARG A 869 22.21 5.79 16.72
N GLU A 870 22.32 5.45 15.45
CA GLU A 870 23.62 5.31 14.79
C GLU A 870 24.23 6.68 14.44
N GLY A 871 23.50 7.80 14.57
CA GLY A 871 24.05 9.16 14.48
C GLY A 871 23.40 10.05 13.41
N LEU A 872 22.65 9.46 12.47
CA LEU A 872 22.04 10.16 11.34
C LEU A 872 20.70 10.81 11.73
N LEU A 873 20.55 12.11 11.49
CA LEU A 873 19.37 12.90 11.89
C LEU A 873 18.21 12.82 10.89
N VAL A 874 18.00 11.65 10.28
CA VAL A 874 17.04 11.49 9.17
C VAL A 874 15.87 10.57 9.52
N THR A 875 14.68 10.99 9.10
CA THR A 875 13.42 10.25 9.17
C THR A 875 12.96 9.92 7.77
N VAL A 876 13.31 8.72 7.28
CA VAL A 876 13.09 8.32 5.88
C VAL A 876 11.76 7.60 5.67
N LEU A 877 11.33 6.77 6.64
CA LEU A 877 10.16 5.91 6.48
C LEU A 877 8.94 6.47 7.20
N HIS A 878 7.81 6.54 6.49
CA HIS A 878 6.56 7.01 7.04
C HIS A 878 5.41 6.01 6.85
N PHE A 879 4.93 5.45 7.96
CA PHE A 879 3.73 4.63 7.97
C PHE A 879 2.54 5.43 8.52
N GLY A 880 1.69 5.93 7.62
CA GLY A 880 0.54 6.77 7.95
C GLY A 880 -0.78 6.26 7.37
N LEU A 881 -1.77 7.16 7.32
CA LEU A 881 -3.12 6.86 6.85
C LEU A 881 -3.16 6.36 5.40
N ARG A 882 -2.27 6.86 4.54
CA ARG A 882 -2.16 6.40 3.15
C ARG A 882 -1.75 4.93 3.08
N GLN A 883 -0.74 4.52 3.83
CA GLN A 883 -0.25 3.14 3.87
C GLN A 883 -1.30 2.21 4.49
N LEU A 884 -1.99 2.66 5.54
CA LEU A 884 -3.14 1.93 6.11
C LEU A 884 -4.27 1.74 5.09
N ALA A 885 -4.64 2.79 4.34
CA ALA A 885 -5.68 2.71 3.33
C ALA A 885 -5.28 1.79 2.16
N LEU A 886 -4.04 1.86 1.68
CA LEU A 886 -3.51 0.97 0.64
C LEU A 886 -3.49 -0.49 1.10
N LEU A 887 -3.02 -0.75 2.33
CA LEU A 887 -3.02 -2.09 2.89
C LEU A 887 -4.45 -2.64 3.02
N LEU A 888 -5.41 -1.83 3.50
CA LEU A 888 -6.82 -2.23 3.57
C LEU A 888 -7.38 -2.58 2.19
N LEU A 889 -7.16 -1.72 1.19
CA LEU A 889 -7.60 -1.95 -0.19
C LEU A 889 -7.03 -3.26 -0.75
N ILE A 890 -5.74 -3.50 -0.53
CA ILE A 890 -5.06 -4.72 -0.98
C ILE A 890 -5.56 -5.94 -0.21
N SER A 891 -5.78 -5.87 1.09
CA SER A 891 -6.35 -6.98 1.86
C SER A 891 -7.75 -7.36 1.36
N VAL A 892 -8.61 -6.39 1.05
CA VAL A 892 -9.94 -6.64 0.47
C VAL A 892 -9.84 -7.20 -0.95
N GLY A 893 -8.95 -6.65 -1.78
CA GLY A 893 -8.70 -7.12 -3.14
C GLY A 893 -8.18 -8.56 -3.19
N VAL A 894 -7.21 -8.88 -2.32
CA VAL A 894 -6.66 -10.23 -2.13
C VAL A 894 -7.76 -11.21 -1.72
N ALA A 895 -8.63 -10.86 -0.78
CA ALA A 895 -9.76 -11.70 -0.38
C ALA A 895 -10.72 -11.98 -1.56
N ALA A 896 -11.03 -10.95 -2.35
CA ALA A 896 -11.91 -11.08 -3.52
C ALA A 896 -11.30 -11.98 -4.60
N ILE A 897 -10.04 -11.75 -4.98
CA ILE A 897 -9.33 -12.52 -6.01
C ILE A 897 -9.18 -13.97 -5.58
N ALA A 898 -8.75 -14.21 -4.34
CA ALA A 898 -8.55 -15.54 -3.79
C ALA A 898 -9.83 -16.37 -3.74
N SER A 899 -10.98 -15.73 -3.49
CA SER A 899 -12.27 -16.41 -3.49
C SER A 899 -12.84 -16.65 -4.89
N PHE A 900 -12.54 -15.78 -5.85
CA PHE A 900 -13.20 -15.81 -7.15
C PHE A 900 -12.86 -17.06 -7.97
N LEU A 901 -11.57 -17.39 -8.12
CA LEU A 901 -11.13 -18.49 -8.97
C LEU A 901 -11.66 -19.86 -8.51
N PRO A 902 -11.50 -20.26 -7.23
CA PRO A 902 -11.97 -21.57 -6.77
C PRO A 902 -13.51 -21.68 -6.80
N VAL A 903 -14.21 -20.61 -6.45
CA VAL A 903 -15.68 -20.61 -6.41
C VAL A 903 -16.28 -20.65 -7.80
N LYS A 904 -15.74 -19.89 -8.77
CA LYS A 904 -16.26 -19.87 -10.14
C LYS A 904 -16.35 -21.28 -10.73
N HIS A 905 -15.31 -22.10 -10.51
CA HIS A 905 -15.30 -23.49 -10.98
C HIS A 905 -16.40 -24.34 -10.33
N ILE A 906 -16.57 -24.25 -9.01
CA ILE A 906 -17.49 -25.14 -8.27
C ILE A 906 -18.96 -24.67 -8.36
N ALA A 907 -19.20 -23.36 -8.34
CA ALA A 907 -20.53 -22.77 -8.50
C ALA A 907 -21.12 -23.02 -9.90
N SER A 908 -20.29 -23.36 -10.90
CA SER A 908 -20.74 -23.71 -12.25
C SER A 908 -21.20 -25.17 -12.41
N LYS A 909 -20.85 -26.06 -11.48
CA LYS A 909 -21.24 -27.48 -11.53
C LYS A 909 -22.75 -27.66 -11.33
N LYS A 910 -23.32 -28.84 -11.58
CA LYS A 910 -24.74 -29.08 -11.31
C LYS A 910 -24.95 -29.29 -9.80
N PRO A 911 -26.06 -28.79 -9.22
CA PRO A 911 -26.37 -29.03 -7.81
C PRO A 911 -26.33 -30.51 -7.42
N ILE A 912 -26.86 -31.40 -8.28
CA ILE A 912 -26.90 -32.84 -8.01
C ILE A 912 -25.51 -33.50 -7.95
N ASP A 913 -24.56 -33.04 -8.77
CA ASP A 913 -23.18 -33.54 -8.75
C ASP A 913 -22.47 -33.14 -7.45
N ALA A 914 -22.77 -31.92 -6.96
CA ALA A 914 -22.25 -31.42 -5.70
C ALA A 914 -22.83 -32.18 -4.49
N ILE A 915 -24.13 -32.48 -4.49
CA ILE A 915 -24.81 -33.27 -3.44
C ILE A 915 -24.27 -34.70 -3.39
N ARG A 916 -24.13 -35.37 -4.53
CA ARG A 916 -23.64 -36.77 -4.62
C ARG A 916 -22.11 -36.88 -4.46
N ASN A 917 -21.45 -35.78 -4.13
CA ASN A 917 -20.00 -35.66 -3.99
C ASN A 917 -19.20 -36.15 -5.22
N ARG A 918 -19.76 -36.06 -6.43
CA ARG A 918 -19.15 -36.54 -7.70
C ARG A 918 -18.32 -35.49 -8.43
#